data_AF-A0A673ZAN9-F1
#
_entry.id   AF-A0A673ZAN9-F1
#
_cell.length_a   1.000
_cell.length_b   1.000
_cell.length_c   1.000
_cell.angle_alpha   90.00
_cell.angle_beta   90.00
_cell.angle_gamma   90.00
#
_symmetry.space_group_name_H-M   'P 1'
#
loop_
_entity.id
_entity.type
_entity.pdbx_description
1 polymer ?
#
loop_
_entity_poly.entity_id
_entity_poly.type
_entity_poly.pdbx_seq_one_letter_code
_entity_poly.pdbx_strand_id
1 'polypeptide(L)'
;MNENGDRYQCLQLPRPFLIPVPASPLLLSLYSILCYSPCLYHPQLQTFNTAAPCTTVEELTTGAAISQALHQIDPAWFSESWLGRIKEDVGNNWRLKMNNLKKILQMMVDYYNEVLSQEIQEFPLPDLVKVAQHSDPVELGRLLQFTLGCAVKCERKQEYIQVIMTLEESVQHVVMTALQEVRLGLTRFDPCQVTVLQEERNSLLAENDVLTDRANQLDSFDDPSTPSGRKHSQLQIQLETLQEENFRLEAAKDDYRIHCEELEKQLIEVQHRNDELTSLAEESRALKDELDILRSCSDRAVKLEASVETYRRKLEDLGDLRRQVKLLEEKNMTYMHNTVSLEEELRKANAARAQLETYKRQVRHRIIIERDSLKETNEELRCNQAQQDQLLQADTNCTNCVCPCPYREKFIRLQHENKMLHVQQEGSENDKISELQTLLEVAHRTRSELDTENRLSRERVTELQQQVEDLQKALQGQGAKTDDSHLKRKLDAHMVQLNEAQDEIMKKKELLEDLQPDNTQTSLRLEELMAALKKKDDDMRAMEERYKMYLEKARNVIRALDPKLNPATAEIQALKNQLTDRDKRILSLERECEQAKLREYEEKLIVTAWYNKVRTCRQNRHVVFLTLYFLLKIKDRNVPFTNVTYTEILFQLKHSCCMSSAPFRV
;
A
#
# COMPACT_ATOMS: atom_id res chain seq x y z
N MET A 1 -46.82 86.26 20.90
CA MET A 1 -48.13 85.90 20.30
C MET A 1 -47.94 84.57 19.60
N ASN A 2 -48.66 83.57 20.10
CA ASN A 2 -49.18 82.33 19.50
C ASN A 2 -48.69 81.92 18.11
N GLU A 3 -48.55 80.65 17.75
CA GLU A 3 -48.78 79.34 18.39
C GLU A 3 -48.29 78.29 17.36
N ASN A 4 -47.73 77.19 17.87
CA ASN A 4 -47.85 75.79 17.43
C ASN A 4 -47.38 75.38 16.01
N GLY A 5 -46.70 74.25 15.81
CA GLY A 5 -46.77 73.03 16.61
C GLY A 5 -45.55 72.11 16.56
N ASP A 6 -45.43 71.41 17.69
CA ASP A 6 -44.95 70.04 17.89
C ASP A 6 -43.46 69.75 17.98
N ARG A 7 -42.98 69.88 19.23
CA ARG A 7 -42.00 68.98 19.85
C ARG A 7 -42.71 67.68 20.27
N TYR A 8 -42.05 66.53 20.15
CA TYR A 8 -41.67 65.71 21.31
C TYR A 8 -40.45 64.83 20.99
N GLN A 9 -39.55 64.78 21.97
CA GLN A 9 -38.28 64.07 22.01
C GLN A 9 -38.45 62.61 22.47
N CYS A 10 -37.51 61.79 21.99
CA CYS A 10 -36.82 60.68 22.65
C CYS A 10 -37.60 59.47 23.20
N LEU A 11 -37.30 58.31 22.60
CA LEU A 11 -37.03 57.06 23.30
C LEU A 11 -35.95 56.25 22.55
N GLN A 12 -35.02 55.68 23.31
CA GLN A 12 -33.81 54.98 22.87
C GLN A 12 -34.06 53.51 22.46
N LEU A 13 -33.29 53.10 21.43
CA LEU A 13 -32.80 51.76 21.03
C LEU A 13 -33.76 50.74 20.36
N PRO A 14 -33.25 49.81 19.50
CA PRO A 14 -32.01 49.78 18.72
C PRO A 14 -32.24 49.65 17.18
N ARG A 15 -31.20 49.94 16.39
CA ARG A 15 -31.14 49.69 14.94
C ARG A 15 -31.39 48.19 14.63
N PRO A 16 -32.11 47.87 13.53
CA PRO A 16 -31.77 46.74 12.70
C PRO A 16 -30.93 47.23 11.52
N PHE A 17 -29.77 46.60 11.39
CA PHE A 17 -28.86 46.67 10.28
C PHE A 17 -29.61 46.49 8.95
N LEU A 18 -29.49 47.46 8.05
CA LEU A 18 -29.52 47.21 6.62
C LEU A 18 -28.43 46.19 6.34
N ILE A 19 -28.81 45.01 5.83
CA ILE A 19 -27.88 44.02 5.29
C ILE A 19 -27.40 44.55 3.94
N PRO A 20 -26.12 44.93 3.76
CA PRO A 20 -25.55 45.13 2.46
C PRO A 20 -25.05 43.77 1.95
N VAL A 21 -25.53 43.37 0.77
CA VAL A 21 -25.04 42.20 0.04
C VAL A 21 -23.63 42.53 -0.48
N PRO A 22 -22.59 41.70 -0.24
CA PRO A 22 -21.20 42.04 -0.60
C PRO A 22 -20.92 41.78 -2.11
N ALA A 23 -19.97 42.49 -2.77
CA ALA A 23 -19.71 42.63 -4.25
C ALA A 23 -18.18 42.60 -4.69
N SER A 24 -17.74 41.83 -5.76
CA SER A 24 -16.51 40.90 -6.04
C SER A 24 -15.03 41.39 -6.18
N PRO A 25 -13.94 40.86 -5.50
CA PRO A 25 -12.54 41.27 -5.79
C PRO A 25 -11.85 40.59 -6.99
N LEU A 26 -12.22 39.37 -7.40
CA LEU A 26 -11.60 38.73 -8.59
C LEU A 26 -11.99 39.43 -9.90
N LEU A 27 -13.21 39.96 -9.96
CA LEU A 27 -13.71 40.74 -11.09
C LEU A 27 -13.02 42.12 -11.19
N LEU A 28 -12.64 42.71 -10.06
CA LEU A 28 -11.81 43.93 -9.99
C LEU A 28 -10.35 43.68 -10.42
N SER A 29 -9.80 42.50 -10.12
CA SER A 29 -8.46 42.15 -10.60
C SER A 29 -8.40 41.91 -12.11
N LEU A 30 -9.47 41.35 -12.71
CA LEU A 30 -9.64 41.28 -14.17
C LEU A 30 -9.66 42.67 -14.82
N TYR A 31 -10.32 43.65 -14.20
CA TYR A 31 -10.31 45.04 -14.64
C TYR A 31 -8.91 45.68 -14.55
N SER A 32 -8.21 45.47 -13.43
CA SER A 32 -6.86 46.01 -13.22
C SER A 32 -5.78 45.37 -14.10
N ILE A 33 -6.03 44.18 -14.63
CA ILE A 33 -5.11 43.38 -15.45
C ILE A 33 -5.37 43.54 -16.95
N LEU A 34 -6.65 43.63 -17.37
CA LEU A 34 -7.02 43.77 -18.78
C LEU A 34 -6.94 45.23 -19.28
N CYS A 35 -7.01 46.22 -18.38
CA CYS A 35 -6.82 47.63 -18.72
C CYS A 35 -5.40 48.09 -18.36
N TYR A 36 -4.47 48.05 -19.32
CA TYR A 36 -3.22 48.82 -19.23
C TYR A 36 -3.53 50.33 -19.23
N SER A 37 -3.82 50.91 -18.06
CA SER A 37 -3.69 52.35 -17.79
C SER A 37 -3.59 52.62 -16.28
N PRO A 38 -2.53 53.31 -15.80
CA PRO A 38 -2.29 53.56 -14.39
C PRO A 38 -3.12 54.77 -13.90
N CYS A 39 -4.44 54.67 -13.94
CA CYS A 39 -5.34 55.72 -13.45
C CYS A 39 -6.57 55.07 -12.81
N LEU A 40 -6.51 54.82 -11.49
CA LEU A 40 -7.51 55.18 -10.48
C LEU A 40 -7.25 54.40 -9.19
N TYR A 41 -6.72 55.11 -8.19
CA TYR A 41 -6.56 54.68 -6.81
C TYR A 41 -7.94 54.61 -6.11
N HIS A 42 -8.23 53.50 -5.42
CA HIS A 42 -9.11 53.23 -4.24
C HIS A 42 -10.25 54.23 -3.86
N PRO A 43 -11.39 53.85 -3.20
CA PRO A 43 -11.68 52.58 -2.48
C PRO A 43 -13.13 51.99 -2.61
N GLN A 44 -13.32 50.72 -2.17
CA GLN A 44 -14.52 50.08 -1.55
C GLN A 44 -15.10 48.79 -2.20
N LEU A 45 -15.04 47.71 -1.39
CA LEU A 45 -15.88 46.48 -1.25
C LEU A 45 -15.68 45.34 -2.29
N GLN A 46 -15.34 44.06 -2.00
CA GLN A 46 -15.43 43.05 -0.88
C GLN A 46 -16.61 42.05 -1.01
N THR A 47 -16.35 40.73 -1.06
CA THR A 47 -17.35 39.81 -1.71
C THR A 47 -17.12 38.32 -1.69
N PHE A 48 -15.96 37.87 -2.18
CA PHE A 48 -15.52 36.54 -1.89
C PHE A 48 -14.75 36.85 -0.63
N ASN A 49 -15.34 36.50 0.51
CA ASN A 49 -14.71 36.66 1.80
C ASN A 49 -13.57 35.63 1.91
N THR A 50 -12.65 35.68 0.95
CA THR A 50 -11.45 34.86 0.88
C THR A 50 -10.55 35.30 2.02
N ALA A 51 -10.08 34.35 2.80
CA ALA A 51 -9.11 34.63 3.86
C ALA A 51 -7.79 35.20 3.27
N ALA A 52 -7.50 34.89 1.99
CA ALA A 52 -6.34 35.41 1.29
C ALA A 52 -6.57 36.80 0.66
N PRO A 53 -5.58 37.72 0.74
CA PRO A 53 -5.65 39.04 0.11
C PRO A 53 -5.60 38.95 -1.43
N CYS A 54 -6.23 39.90 -2.12
CA CYS A 54 -6.43 39.87 -3.58
C CYS A 54 -6.48 41.27 -4.22
N THR A 55 -5.81 42.25 -3.62
CA THR A 55 -5.83 43.65 -4.06
C THR A 55 -4.80 43.97 -5.13
N THR A 56 -3.72 43.19 -5.18
CA THR A 56 -2.63 43.37 -6.16
C THR A 56 -2.44 42.11 -7.01
N VAL A 57 -1.87 42.29 -8.20
CA VAL A 57 -1.49 41.19 -9.11
C VAL A 57 -0.59 40.18 -8.39
N GLU A 58 0.35 40.66 -7.57
CA GLU A 58 1.30 39.81 -6.84
C GLU A 58 0.64 38.92 -5.78
N GLU A 59 -0.40 39.40 -5.10
CA GLU A 59 -1.13 38.62 -4.09
C GLU A 59 -1.87 37.42 -4.73
N LEU A 60 -2.39 37.61 -5.94
CA LEU A 60 -3.10 36.57 -6.70
C LEU A 60 -2.18 35.48 -7.23
N THR A 61 -0.89 35.78 -7.46
CA THR A 61 0.09 34.77 -7.92
C THR A 61 0.32 33.63 -6.93
N THR A 62 -0.09 33.79 -5.66
CA THR A 62 -0.01 32.72 -4.64
C THR A 62 -0.97 31.56 -4.92
N GLY A 63 -2.04 31.82 -5.69
CA GLY A 63 -3.11 30.87 -5.98
C GLY A 63 -4.11 30.67 -4.83
N ALA A 64 -3.83 31.17 -3.62
CA ALA A 64 -4.71 30.98 -2.46
C ALA A 64 -6.10 31.61 -2.68
N ALA A 65 -6.15 32.89 -3.07
CA ALA A 65 -7.41 33.60 -3.35
C ALA A 65 -8.22 32.95 -4.49
N ILE A 66 -7.56 32.51 -5.57
CA ILE A 66 -8.21 31.86 -6.71
C ILE A 66 -8.81 30.51 -6.28
N SER A 67 -8.07 29.72 -5.51
CA SER A 67 -8.55 28.43 -5.01
C SER A 67 -9.74 28.55 -4.07
N GLN A 68 -9.73 29.53 -3.17
CA GLN A 68 -10.84 29.82 -2.26
C GLN A 68 -12.09 30.29 -3.02
N ALA A 69 -11.93 31.03 -4.11
CA ALA A 69 -13.03 31.43 -4.96
C ALA A 69 -13.63 30.27 -5.77
N LEU A 70 -12.80 29.37 -6.30
CA LEU A 70 -13.27 28.14 -6.94
C LEU A 70 -14.08 27.26 -5.99
N HIS A 71 -13.61 27.09 -4.75
CA HIS A 71 -14.37 26.41 -3.70
C HIS A 71 -15.75 27.05 -3.47
N GLN A 72 -15.84 28.38 -3.51
CA GLN A 72 -17.12 29.07 -3.38
C GLN A 72 -18.03 28.93 -4.61
N ILE A 73 -17.46 28.81 -5.82
CA ILE A 73 -18.20 28.63 -7.09
C ILE A 73 -18.92 27.29 -7.10
N ASP A 74 -18.20 26.21 -6.77
CA ASP A 74 -18.77 24.88 -6.68
C ASP A 74 -18.08 24.07 -5.57
N PRO A 75 -18.61 24.08 -4.34
CA PRO A 75 -18.07 23.31 -3.22
C PRO A 75 -18.12 21.80 -3.43
N ALA A 76 -19.00 21.29 -4.31
CA ALA A 76 -19.12 19.86 -4.57
C ALA A 76 -17.91 19.36 -5.37
N TRP A 77 -17.48 20.12 -6.38
CA TRP A 77 -16.30 19.80 -7.17
C TRP A 77 -15.00 20.25 -6.48
N PHE A 78 -14.91 21.53 -6.16
CA PHE A 78 -13.75 22.12 -5.52
C PHE A 78 -13.80 21.92 -4.01
N SER A 79 -13.81 20.67 -3.55
CA SER A 79 -14.03 20.33 -2.13
C SER A 79 -13.02 20.95 -1.15
N GLU A 80 -13.41 21.02 0.13
CA GLU A 80 -12.51 21.47 1.22
C GLU A 80 -11.22 20.63 1.30
N SER A 81 -11.32 19.33 0.98
CA SER A 81 -10.18 18.41 0.93
C SER A 81 -9.18 18.76 -0.19
N TRP A 82 -9.65 19.34 -1.30
CA TRP A 82 -8.80 19.86 -2.36
C TRP A 82 -8.19 21.21 -1.96
N LEU A 83 -9.01 22.10 -1.39
CA LEU A 83 -8.56 23.41 -0.93
C LEU A 83 -7.40 23.28 0.08
N GLY A 84 -7.48 22.32 1.01
CA GLY A 84 -6.40 22.01 1.96
C GLY A 84 -5.08 21.53 1.33
N ARG A 85 -5.05 21.21 0.03
CA ARG A 85 -3.81 20.87 -0.71
C ARG A 85 -3.08 22.10 -1.25
N ILE A 86 -3.72 23.26 -1.23
CA ILE A 86 -3.16 24.55 -1.64
C ILE A 86 -2.50 25.18 -0.42
N LYS A 87 -1.21 25.55 -0.53
CA LYS A 87 -0.49 26.19 0.57
C LYS A 87 -0.80 27.69 0.57
N GLU A 88 -1.19 28.25 1.71
CA GLU A 88 -1.45 29.69 1.83
C GLU A 88 -0.15 30.48 2.14
N ASP A 89 0.73 29.92 2.97
CA ASP A 89 2.00 30.55 3.38
C ASP A 89 3.15 30.36 2.36
N VAL A 90 2.97 30.92 1.17
CA VAL A 90 3.92 30.73 0.05
C VAL A 90 4.97 31.85 -0.04
N GLY A 91 4.64 33.05 0.43
CA GLY A 91 5.50 34.24 0.32
C GLY A 91 5.95 34.48 -1.13
N ASN A 92 7.25 34.76 -1.32
CA ASN A 92 7.85 35.02 -2.64
C ASN A 92 8.45 33.78 -3.32
N ASN A 93 8.17 32.57 -2.83
CA ASN A 93 8.73 31.35 -3.40
C ASN A 93 7.97 30.93 -4.67
N TRP A 94 8.46 31.36 -5.83
CA TRP A 94 7.83 31.10 -7.13
C TRP A 94 7.59 29.60 -7.43
N ARG A 95 8.40 28.69 -6.89
CA ARG A 95 8.21 27.24 -7.09
C ARG A 95 6.95 26.73 -6.39
N LEU A 96 6.70 27.25 -5.19
CA LEU A 96 5.50 26.93 -4.42
C LEU A 96 4.26 27.60 -5.04
N LYS A 97 4.39 28.85 -5.51
CA LYS A 97 3.35 29.54 -6.30
C LYS A 97 2.97 28.72 -7.54
N MET A 98 3.96 28.30 -8.33
CA MET A 98 3.78 27.46 -9.51
C MET A 98 3.08 26.14 -9.18
N ASN A 99 3.43 25.48 -8.08
CA ASN A 99 2.80 24.22 -7.66
C ASN A 99 1.30 24.43 -7.33
N ASN A 100 0.98 25.49 -6.58
CA ASN A 100 -0.41 25.84 -6.30
C ASN A 100 -1.18 26.15 -7.60
N LEU A 101 -0.63 27.01 -8.47
CA LEU A 101 -1.26 27.38 -9.74
C LEU A 101 -1.45 26.18 -10.68
N LYS A 102 -0.51 25.22 -10.71
CA LYS A 102 -0.67 23.97 -11.47
C LYS A 102 -1.86 23.15 -10.98
N LYS A 103 -2.01 22.98 -9.66
CA LYS A 103 -3.15 22.25 -9.07
C LYS A 103 -4.48 22.95 -9.37
N ILE A 104 -4.47 24.28 -9.35
CA ILE A 104 -5.64 25.10 -9.66
C ILE A 104 -6.04 24.95 -11.13
N LEU A 105 -5.10 25.15 -12.06
CA LEU A 105 -5.36 25.01 -13.49
C LEU A 105 -5.82 23.59 -13.83
N GLN A 106 -5.18 22.55 -13.28
CA GLN A 106 -5.58 21.16 -13.51
C GLN A 106 -7.04 20.93 -13.10
N MET A 107 -7.42 21.31 -11.88
CA MET A 107 -8.80 21.13 -11.42
C MET A 107 -9.82 21.95 -12.22
N MET A 108 -9.44 23.13 -12.71
CA MET A 108 -10.29 23.90 -13.61
C MET A 108 -10.47 23.16 -14.94
N VAL A 109 -9.38 22.68 -15.55
CA VAL A 109 -9.44 21.95 -16.82
C VAL A 109 -10.31 20.69 -16.69
N ASP A 110 -10.14 19.94 -15.61
CA ASP A 110 -10.95 18.76 -15.31
C ASP A 110 -12.43 19.14 -15.13
N TYR A 111 -12.72 20.25 -14.46
CA TYR A 111 -14.10 20.77 -14.33
C TYR A 111 -14.73 21.11 -15.69
N TYR A 112 -13.98 21.76 -16.60
CA TYR A 112 -14.48 22.08 -17.93
C TYR A 112 -14.75 20.83 -18.78
N ASN A 113 -13.87 19.83 -18.70
CA ASN A 113 -13.99 18.60 -19.47
C ASN A 113 -15.08 17.67 -18.91
N GLU A 114 -15.11 17.45 -17.60
CA GLU A 114 -15.98 16.45 -16.96
C GLU A 114 -17.36 17.00 -16.58
N VAL A 115 -17.41 18.22 -16.00
CA VAL A 115 -18.67 18.81 -15.52
C VAL A 115 -19.34 19.64 -16.61
N LEU A 116 -18.58 20.48 -17.31
CA LEU A 116 -19.12 21.34 -18.36
C LEU A 116 -19.21 20.66 -19.73
N SER A 117 -18.66 19.45 -19.88
CA SER A 117 -18.65 18.65 -21.13
C SER A 117 -18.18 19.46 -22.35
N GLN A 118 -17.23 20.37 -22.16
CA GLN A 118 -16.70 21.22 -23.22
C GLN A 118 -15.20 21.00 -23.35
N GLU A 119 -14.77 20.55 -24.53
CA GLU A 119 -13.35 20.36 -24.82
C GLU A 119 -12.61 21.71 -24.91
N ILE A 120 -11.61 21.91 -24.05
CA ILE A 120 -10.74 23.10 -24.04
C ILE A 120 -9.65 23.00 -25.13
N GLN A 121 -9.90 22.28 -26.23
CA GLN A 121 -8.85 21.96 -27.21
C GLN A 121 -8.41 23.16 -28.06
N GLU A 122 -9.19 24.24 -28.12
CA GLU A 122 -8.88 25.43 -28.94
C GLU A 122 -8.48 26.69 -28.14
N PHE A 123 -8.42 26.64 -26.80
CA PHE A 123 -8.07 27.82 -25.99
C PHE A 123 -6.61 27.78 -25.50
N PRO A 124 -5.83 28.88 -25.64
CA PRO A 124 -4.46 28.93 -25.13
C PRO A 124 -4.46 28.89 -23.58
N LEU A 125 -3.96 27.78 -23.02
CA LEU A 125 -3.77 27.63 -21.58
C LEU A 125 -2.81 28.71 -21.03
N PRO A 126 -3.05 29.24 -19.82
CA PRO A 126 -2.20 30.28 -19.23
C PRO A 126 -0.79 29.74 -18.94
N ASP A 127 0.23 30.51 -19.28
CA ASP A 127 1.62 30.17 -18.96
C ASP A 127 1.89 30.43 -17.46
N LEU A 128 1.70 29.37 -16.68
CA LEU A 128 1.86 29.42 -15.23
C LEU A 128 3.28 29.79 -14.79
N VAL A 129 4.32 29.56 -15.61
CA VAL A 129 5.70 29.94 -15.25
C VAL A 129 5.83 31.45 -15.24
N LYS A 130 5.26 32.13 -16.23
CA LYS A 130 5.23 33.61 -16.29
C LYS A 130 4.43 34.20 -15.14
N VAL A 131 3.29 33.60 -14.78
CA VAL A 131 2.50 34.03 -13.62
C VAL A 131 3.30 33.88 -12.32
N ALA A 132 3.96 32.74 -12.11
CA ALA A 132 4.65 32.44 -10.86
C ALA A 132 5.97 33.21 -10.66
N GLN A 133 6.75 33.42 -11.74
CA GLN A 133 8.08 34.04 -11.69
C GLN A 133 8.07 35.54 -11.94
N HIS A 134 7.25 36.00 -12.88
CA HIS A 134 7.28 37.38 -13.38
C HIS A 134 6.04 38.18 -12.99
N SER A 135 5.08 37.56 -12.28
CA SER A 135 3.78 38.15 -11.95
C SER A 135 3.10 38.76 -13.20
N ASP A 136 3.22 38.08 -14.34
CA ASP A 136 2.74 38.58 -15.63
C ASP A 136 1.22 38.78 -15.59
N PRO A 137 0.74 40.04 -15.74
CA PRO A 137 -0.68 40.33 -15.66
C PRO A 137 -1.47 39.63 -16.78
N VAL A 138 -0.93 39.51 -18.00
CA VAL A 138 -1.67 38.95 -19.14
C VAL A 138 -2.00 37.48 -18.91
N GLU A 139 -1.01 36.69 -18.47
CA GLU A 139 -1.18 35.26 -18.21
C GLU A 139 -2.03 35.02 -16.95
N LEU A 140 -1.93 35.89 -15.94
CA LEU A 140 -2.82 35.85 -14.78
C LEU A 140 -4.27 36.17 -15.18
N GLY A 141 -4.46 37.13 -16.09
CA GLY A 141 -5.76 37.48 -16.66
C GLY A 141 -6.44 36.29 -17.34
N ARG A 142 -5.68 35.49 -18.11
CA ARG A 142 -6.18 34.23 -18.69
C ARG A 142 -6.63 33.23 -17.62
N LEU A 143 -5.85 33.05 -16.56
CA LEU A 143 -6.22 32.17 -15.45
C LEU A 143 -7.51 32.63 -14.74
N LEU A 144 -7.66 33.95 -14.57
CA LEU A 144 -8.88 34.55 -14.01
C LEU A 144 -10.08 34.42 -14.95
N GLN A 145 -9.87 34.51 -16.27
CA GLN A 145 -10.90 34.29 -17.28
C GLN A 145 -11.44 32.86 -17.22
N PHE A 146 -10.58 31.86 -17.02
CA PHE A 146 -11.00 30.48 -16.75
C PHE A 146 -11.85 30.37 -15.47
N THR A 147 -11.41 31.03 -14.39
CA THR A 147 -12.13 31.08 -13.11
C THR A 147 -13.53 31.69 -13.30
N LEU A 148 -13.63 32.78 -14.05
CA LEU A 148 -14.88 33.46 -14.35
C LEU A 148 -15.81 32.59 -15.21
N GLY A 149 -15.25 31.90 -16.21
CA GLY A 149 -16.00 30.95 -17.02
C GLY A 149 -16.57 29.79 -16.19
N CYS A 150 -15.87 29.31 -15.15
CA CYS A 150 -16.42 28.34 -14.19
C CYS A 150 -17.63 28.94 -13.44
N ALA A 151 -17.53 30.19 -13.00
CA ALA A 151 -18.61 30.86 -12.25
C ALA A 151 -19.89 31.08 -13.08
N VAL A 152 -19.78 31.41 -14.36
CA VAL A 152 -20.97 31.64 -15.20
C VAL A 152 -21.53 30.37 -15.85
N LYS A 153 -20.78 29.25 -15.81
CA LYS A 153 -21.21 27.96 -16.35
C LYS A 153 -21.62 26.95 -15.28
N CYS A 154 -21.36 27.20 -13.99
CA CYS A 154 -21.80 26.31 -12.91
C CYS A 154 -23.32 26.28 -12.74
N GLU A 155 -23.82 25.33 -11.94
CA GLU A 155 -25.26 25.19 -11.66
C GLU A 155 -25.86 26.47 -11.03
N ARG A 156 -25.08 27.16 -10.19
CA ARG A 156 -25.46 28.43 -9.53
C ARG A 156 -25.09 29.68 -10.33
N LYS A 157 -24.90 29.56 -11.65
CA LYS A 157 -24.54 30.69 -12.54
C LYS A 157 -25.42 31.93 -12.40
N GLN A 158 -26.69 31.77 -12.04
CA GLN A 158 -27.64 32.89 -11.96
C GLN A 158 -27.24 33.90 -10.87
N GLU A 159 -26.69 33.43 -9.74
CA GLU A 159 -26.20 34.30 -8.66
C GLU A 159 -25.01 35.12 -9.14
N TYR A 160 -24.06 34.50 -9.85
CA TYR A 160 -22.88 35.17 -10.39
C TYR A 160 -23.20 36.12 -11.54
N ILE A 161 -24.13 35.78 -12.43
CA ILE A 161 -24.58 36.67 -13.52
C ILE A 161 -25.27 37.91 -12.94
N GLN A 162 -26.12 37.75 -11.92
CA GLN A 162 -26.74 38.90 -11.24
C GLN A 162 -25.68 39.81 -10.60
N VAL A 163 -24.65 39.25 -9.95
CA VAL A 163 -23.54 40.04 -9.42
C VAL A 163 -22.82 40.79 -10.53
N ILE A 164 -22.53 40.16 -11.67
CA ILE A 164 -21.92 40.83 -12.84
C ILE A 164 -22.79 42.01 -13.31
N MET A 165 -24.12 41.86 -13.38
CA MET A 165 -25.04 42.93 -13.78
C MET A 165 -25.15 44.10 -12.79
N THR A 166 -24.64 43.95 -11.56
CA THR A 166 -24.58 45.03 -10.56
C THR A 166 -23.26 45.81 -10.58
N LEU A 167 -22.26 45.36 -11.37
CA LEU A 167 -20.97 46.03 -11.50
C LEU A 167 -21.08 47.32 -12.34
N GLU A 168 -20.03 48.14 -12.33
CA GLU A 168 -19.95 49.32 -13.20
C GLU A 168 -19.96 48.92 -14.69
N GLU A 169 -20.60 49.71 -15.55
CA GLU A 169 -20.78 49.42 -16.98
C GLU A 169 -19.46 49.12 -17.71
N SER A 170 -18.38 49.84 -17.36
CA SER A 170 -17.02 49.60 -17.86
C SER A 170 -16.51 48.20 -17.52
N VAL A 171 -16.79 47.71 -16.31
CA VAL A 171 -16.42 46.37 -15.84
C VAL A 171 -17.31 45.31 -16.46
N GLN A 172 -18.62 45.57 -16.59
CA GLN A 172 -19.56 44.68 -17.27
C GLN A 172 -19.13 44.41 -18.71
N HIS A 173 -18.68 45.45 -19.42
CA HIS A 173 -18.20 45.32 -20.80
C HIS A 173 -16.98 44.41 -20.89
N VAL A 174 -15.96 44.62 -20.05
CA VAL A 174 -14.74 43.78 -20.02
C VAL A 174 -15.07 42.32 -19.68
N VAL A 175 -15.95 42.11 -18.70
CA VAL A 175 -16.42 40.78 -18.32
C VAL A 175 -17.20 40.11 -19.45
N MET A 176 -18.08 40.85 -20.12
CA MET A 176 -18.85 40.33 -21.23
C MET A 176 -17.95 39.97 -22.42
N THR A 177 -16.93 40.77 -22.72
CA THR A 177 -15.92 40.47 -23.73
C THR A 177 -15.12 39.23 -23.36
N ALA A 178 -14.66 39.11 -22.11
CA ALA A 178 -13.93 37.92 -21.64
C ALA A 178 -14.80 36.65 -21.68
N LEU A 179 -16.10 36.76 -21.37
CA LEU A 179 -17.07 35.67 -21.47
C LEU A 179 -17.42 35.34 -22.92
N GLN A 180 -17.50 36.34 -23.79
CA GLN A 180 -17.72 36.19 -25.22
C GLN A 180 -16.52 35.52 -25.87
N GLU A 181 -15.28 35.85 -25.53
CA GLU A 181 -14.08 35.14 -25.99
C GLU A 181 -14.09 33.66 -25.54
N VAL A 182 -14.48 33.38 -24.29
CA VAL A 182 -14.67 32.00 -23.78
C VAL A 182 -15.85 31.28 -24.46
N ARG A 183 -16.75 32.00 -25.12
CA ARG A 183 -17.91 31.46 -25.85
C ARG A 183 -17.70 31.40 -27.37
N LEU A 184 -16.85 32.25 -27.93
CA LEU A 184 -16.60 32.49 -29.36
C LEU A 184 -15.27 31.93 -29.86
N GLY A 185 -14.51 31.22 -29.02
CA GLY A 185 -13.62 30.16 -29.52
C GLY A 185 -14.38 29.11 -30.34
N LEU A 186 -15.71 29.02 -30.19
CA LEU A 186 -16.62 28.30 -31.07
C LEU A 186 -17.39 29.31 -31.93
N THR A 187 -17.12 29.30 -33.24
CA THR A 187 -17.75 30.09 -34.32
C THR A 187 -17.36 31.58 -34.42
N ARG A 188 -16.45 31.87 -35.36
CA ARG A 188 -16.34 33.19 -36.01
C ARG A 188 -17.62 33.48 -36.80
N PHE A 189 -18.43 34.42 -36.33
CA PHE A 189 -19.36 35.17 -37.18
C PHE A 189 -19.44 36.63 -36.69
N ASP A 190 -18.82 37.53 -37.44
CA ASP A 190 -18.91 38.98 -37.24
C ASP A 190 -20.25 39.52 -37.77
N PRO A 191 -21.01 40.31 -36.98
CA PRO A 191 -22.30 40.89 -37.39
C PRO A 191 -22.23 41.86 -38.59
N CYS A 192 -21.04 42.33 -38.96
CA CYS A 192 -20.83 43.23 -40.10
C CYS A 192 -20.86 42.54 -41.47
N GLN A 193 -20.79 41.20 -41.53
CA GLN A 193 -20.79 40.48 -42.82
C GLN A 193 -22.19 40.32 -43.42
N VAL A 194 -23.25 40.30 -42.60
CA VAL A 194 -24.63 40.08 -43.08
C VAL A 194 -25.14 41.27 -43.91
N THR A 195 -24.75 42.49 -43.57
CA THR A 195 -25.12 43.69 -44.33
C THR A 195 -24.37 43.77 -45.67
N VAL A 196 -23.07 43.41 -45.66
CA VAL A 196 -22.24 43.35 -46.88
C VAL A 196 -22.72 42.25 -47.82
N LEU A 197 -23.06 41.07 -47.31
CA LEU A 197 -23.58 39.96 -48.12
C LEU A 197 -24.97 40.24 -48.71
N GLN A 198 -25.78 41.09 -48.07
CA GLN A 198 -27.09 41.50 -48.60
C GLN A 198 -26.93 42.51 -49.76
N GLU A 199 -25.95 43.41 -49.66
CA GLU A 199 -25.58 44.34 -50.74
C GLU A 199 -24.86 43.63 -51.89
N GLU A 200 -24.01 42.65 -51.60
CA GLU A 200 -23.40 41.76 -52.59
C GLU A 200 -24.46 40.90 -53.28
N ARG A 201 -25.43 40.33 -52.56
CA ARG A 201 -26.53 39.56 -53.17
C ARG A 201 -27.40 40.42 -54.10
N ASN A 202 -27.64 41.69 -53.76
CA ASN A 202 -28.38 42.60 -54.62
C ASN A 202 -27.55 43.09 -55.82
N SER A 203 -26.24 43.29 -55.65
CA SER A 203 -25.33 43.58 -56.78
C SER A 203 -25.20 42.40 -57.73
N LEU A 204 -25.07 41.18 -57.19
CA LEU A 204 -24.99 39.95 -57.96
C LEU A 204 -26.30 39.66 -58.72
N LEU A 205 -27.46 40.02 -58.16
CA LEU A 205 -28.74 39.93 -58.88
C LEU A 205 -28.81 40.89 -60.07
N ALA A 206 -28.36 42.14 -59.90
CA ALA A 206 -28.30 43.11 -60.99
C ALA A 206 -27.28 42.72 -62.07
N GLU A 207 -26.16 42.11 -61.66
CA GLU A 207 -25.17 41.56 -62.59
C GLU A 207 -25.73 40.33 -63.34
N ASN A 208 -26.53 39.50 -62.68
CA ASN A 208 -27.21 38.35 -63.30
C ASN A 208 -28.22 38.79 -64.36
N ASP A 209 -28.99 39.87 -64.14
CA ASP A 209 -29.92 40.43 -65.13
C ASP A 209 -29.17 40.96 -66.36
N VAL A 210 -28.06 41.66 -66.16
CA VAL A 210 -27.20 42.15 -67.25
C VAL A 210 -26.53 40.98 -68.00
N LEU A 211 -26.09 39.94 -67.29
CA LEU A 211 -25.53 38.74 -67.91
C LEU A 211 -26.59 37.94 -68.67
N THR A 212 -27.83 37.93 -68.21
CA THR A 212 -28.97 37.30 -68.90
C THR A 212 -29.29 38.04 -70.21
N ASP A 213 -29.30 39.37 -70.21
CA ASP A 213 -29.45 40.18 -71.42
C ASP A 213 -28.26 40.04 -72.40
N ARG A 214 -27.05 39.78 -71.87
CA ARG A 214 -25.85 39.55 -72.66
C ARG A 214 -25.79 38.13 -73.22
N ALA A 215 -26.32 37.14 -72.49
CA ALA A 215 -26.51 35.77 -72.96
C ALA A 215 -27.54 35.72 -74.11
N ASN A 216 -28.64 36.47 -74.00
CA ASN A 216 -29.63 36.61 -75.08
C ASN A 216 -29.05 37.27 -76.35
N GLN A 217 -27.93 38.00 -76.26
CA GLN A 217 -27.18 38.53 -77.42
C GLN A 217 -26.14 37.54 -77.98
N LEU A 218 -25.77 36.52 -77.21
CA LEU A 218 -24.77 35.50 -77.59
C LEU A 218 -25.37 34.33 -78.40
N ASP A 219 -26.69 34.17 -78.45
CA ASP A 219 -27.39 33.20 -79.33
C ASP A 219 -27.15 33.42 -80.84
N SER A 220 -26.38 34.45 -81.22
CA SER A 220 -25.94 34.70 -82.61
C SER A 220 -24.59 34.04 -82.98
N PHE A 221 -23.92 33.34 -82.05
CA PHE A 221 -22.58 32.73 -82.26
C PHE A 221 -22.59 31.24 -82.63
N ASP A 222 -23.75 30.57 -82.68
CA ASP A 222 -23.86 29.12 -82.91
C ASP A 222 -23.66 28.67 -84.37
N ASP A 223 -23.32 29.57 -85.32
CA ASP A 223 -23.03 29.19 -86.70
C ASP A 223 -21.54 28.78 -86.90
N PRO A 224 -21.23 27.49 -87.13
CA PRO A 224 -19.85 26.98 -87.27
C PRO A 224 -19.11 27.51 -88.49
N SER A 225 -19.83 28.16 -89.42
CA SER A 225 -19.27 28.65 -90.68
C SER A 225 -18.54 30.00 -90.54
N THR A 226 -18.77 30.75 -89.46
CA THR A 226 -18.07 32.01 -89.19
C THR A 226 -16.72 31.81 -88.46
N PRO A 227 -15.71 32.68 -88.71
CA PRO A 227 -14.42 32.63 -88.01
C PRO A 227 -14.54 32.73 -86.48
N SER A 228 -15.57 33.43 -86.01
CA SER A 228 -15.89 33.57 -84.59
C SER A 228 -16.48 32.29 -84.01
N GLY A 229 -17.39 31.60 -84.72
CA GLY A 229 -17.95 30.32 -84.31
C GLY A 229 -16.91 29.19 -84.21
N ARG A 230 -15.91 29.15 -85.13
CA ARG A 230 -14.79 28.18 -85.02
C ARG A 230 -13.89 28.44 -83.83
N LYS A 231 -13.57 29.70 -83.53
CA LYS A 231 -12.82 30.06 -82.31
C LYS A 231 -13.61 29.73 -81.05
N HIS A 232 -14.91 29.97 -81.06
CA HIS A 232 -15.79 29.62 -79.96
C HIS A 232 -15.81 28.11 -79.72
N SER A 233 -16.02 27.30 -80.76
CA SER A 233 -15.99 25.83 -80.68
C SER A 233 -14.62 25.29 -80.24
N GLN A 234 -13.51 25.89 -80.70
CA GLN A 234 -12.17 25.48 -80.27
C GLN A 234 -11.89 25.82 -78.80
N LEU A 235 -12.31 27.00 -78.34
CA LEU A 235 -12.23 27.37 -76.92
C LEU A 235 -13.14 26.49 -76.06
N GLN A 236 -14.29 26.09 -76.58
CA GLN A 236 -15.24 25.22 -75.87
C GLN A 236 -14.68 23.81 -75.68
N ILE A 237 -14.07 23.21 -76.71
CA ILE A 237 -13.37 21.92 -76.58
C ILE A 237 -12.19 22.04 -75.59
N GLN A 238 -11.43 23.14 -75.63
CA GLN A 238 -10.37 23.36 -74.65
C GLN A 238 -10.91 23.46 -73.23
N LEU A 239 -12.04 24.14 -73.05
CA LEU A 239 -12.70 24.30 -71.76
C LEU A 239 -13.22 22.95 -71.23
N GLU A 240 -13.78 22.10 -72.10
CA GLU A 240 -14.18 20.73 -71.78
C GLU A 240 -12.96 19.86 -71.39
N THR A 241 -11.86 19.90 -72.15
CA THR A 241 -10.65 19.13 -71.80
C THR A 241 -10.02 19.57 -70.48
N LEU A 242 -9.99 20.89 -70.21
CA LEU A 242 -9.51 21.42 -68.95
C LEU A 242 -10.45 21.08 -67.79
N GLN A 243 -11.75 21.05 -68.02
CA GLN A 243 -12.72 20.57 -67.02
C GLN A 243 -12.52 19.09 -66.69
N GLU A 244 -12.35 18.23 -67.70
CA GLU A 244 -12.05 16.81 -67.50
C GLU A 244 -10.74 16.60 -66.73
N GLU A 245 -9.68 17.34 -67.08
CA GLU A 245 -8.40 17.28 -66.37
C GLU A 245 -8.54 17.76 -64.92
N ASN A 246 -9.34 18.81 -64.68
CA ASN A 246 -9.63 19.30 -63.35
C ASN A 246 -10.39 18.27 -62.50
N PHE A 247 -11.44 17.65 -63.04
CA PHE A 247 -12.13 16.55 -62.35
C PHE A 247 -11.20 15.39 -62.02
N ARG A 248 -10.27 15.05 -62.93
CA ARG A 248 -9.29 13.97 -62.70
C ARG A 248 -8.29 14.33 -61.59
N LEU A 249 -7.84 15.58 -61.55
CA LEU A 249 -6.94 16.09 -60.51
C LEU A 249 -7.65 16.20 -59.16
N GLU A 250 -8.92 16.61 -59.15
CA GLU A 250 -9.74 16.68 -57.94
C GLU A 250 -9.92 15.27 -57.33
N ALA A 251 -10.23 14.27 -58.16
CA ALA A 251 -10.32 12.87 -57.72
C ALA A 251 -8.98 12.35 -57.15
N ALA A 252 -7.86 12.61 -57.83
CA ALA A 252 -6.54 12.22 -57.33
C ALA A 252 -6.17 12.93 -56.01
N LYS A 253 -6.54 14.21 -55.86
CA LYS A 253 -6.37 14.99 -54.63
C LYS A 253 -7.18 14.38 -53.48
N ASP A 254 -8.41 13.95 -53.73
CA ASP A 254 -9.23 13.27 -52.73
C ASP A 254 -8.64 11.90 -52.34
N ASP A 255 -8.11 11.13 -53.29
CA ASP A 255 -7.42 9.87 -53.00
C ASP A 255 -6.17 10.08 -52.12
N TYR A 256 -5.37 11.11 -52.43
CA TYR A 256 -4.20 11.47 -51.61
C TYR A 256 -4.61 11.96 -50.22
N ARG A 257 -5.71 12.72 -50.10
CA ARG A 257 -6.24 13.16 -48.81
C ARG A 257 -6.61 11.97 -47.93
N ILE A 258 -7.33 11.00 -48.49
CA ILE A 258 -7.69 9.76 -47.77
C ILE A 258 -6.42 8.99 -47.35
N HIS A 259 -5.40 8.94 -48.20
CA HIS A 259 -4.14 8.28 -47.86
C HIS A 259 -3.40 8.98 -46.71
N CYS A 260 -3.38 10.31 -46.70
CA CYS A 260 -2.82 11.08 -45.59
C CYS A 260 -3.58 10.82 -44.28
N GLU A 261 -4.92 10.82 -44.31
CA GLU A 261 -5.76 10.51 -43.14
C GLU A 261 -5.48 9.09 -42.59
N GLU A 262 -5.27 8.10 -43.47
CA GLU A 262 -4.91 6.73 -43.07
C GLU A 262 -3.50 6.63 -42.48
N LEU A 263 -2.51 7.34 -43.05
CA LEU A 263 -1.16 7.39 -42.50
C LEU A 263 -1.12 8.10 -41.14
N GLU A 264 -1.90 9.17 -40.95
CA GLU A 264 -2.06 9.84 -39.67
C GLU A 264 -2.65 8.91 -38.62
N LYS A 265 -3.67 8.13 -38.99
CA LYS A 265 -4.26 7.11 -38.10
C LYS A 265 -3.23 6.05 -37.70
N GLN A 266 -2.43 5.55 -38.64
CA GLN A 266 -1.37 4.58 -38.35
C GLN A 266 -0.27 5.18 -37.46
N LEU A 267 0.06 6.46 -37.65
CA LEU A 267 1.01 7.16 -36.79
C LEU A 267 0.51 7.23 -35.34
N ILE A 268 -0.77 7.55 -35.15
CA ILE A 268 -1.41 7.60 -33.82
C ILE A 268 -1.44 6.21 -33.18
N GLU A 269 -1.79 5.16 -33.93
CA GLU A 269 -1.77 3.78 -33.42
C GLU A 269 -0.36 3.36 -32.97
N VAL A 270 0.67 3.69 -33.75
CA VAL A 270 2.07 3.39 -33.38
C VAL A 270 2.51 4.21 -32.17
N GLN A 271 2.11 5.47 -32.06
CA GLN A 271 2.38 6.30 -30.88
C GLN A 271 1.74 5.71 -29.62
N HIS A 272 0.45 5.36 -29.67
CA HIS A 272 -0.25 4.73 -28.54
C HIS A 272 0.44 3.43 -28.12
N ARG A 273 0.85 2.61 -29.09
CA ARG A 273 1.57 1.36 -28.83
C ARG A 273 2.95 1.59 -28.20
N ASN A 274 3.63 2.68 -28.56
CA ASN A 274 4.90 3.06 -27.96
C ASN A 274 4.73 3.56 -26.52
N ASP A 275 3.67 4.32 -26.25
CA ASP A 275 3.32 4.78 -24.90
C ASP A 275 2.97 3.60 -23.99
N GLU A 276 2.19 2.64 -24.47
CA GLU A 276 1.92 1.37 -23.77
C GLU A 276 3.21 0.61 -23.43
N LEU A 277 4.09 0.43 -24.42
CA LEU A 277 5.38 -0.25 -24.21
C LEU A 277 6.28 0.49 -23.22
N THR A 278 6.25 1.82 -23.24
CA THR A 278 7.00 2.66 -22.31
C THR A 278 6.45 2.52 -20.89
N SER A 279 5.13 2.54 -20.72
CA SER A 279 4.47 2.32 -19.43
C SER A 279 4.78 0.92 -18.85
N LEU A 280 4.72 -0.12 -19.69
CA LEU A 280 5.11 -1.49 -19.29
C LEU A 280 6.59 -1.58 -18.91
N ALA A 281 7.48 -0.86 -19.60
CA ALA A 281 8.89 -0.83 -19.25
C ALA A 281 9.16 -0.13 -17.91
N GLU A 282 8.40 0.92 -17.59
CA GLU A 282 8.44 1.60 -16.30
C GLU A 282 7.93 0.71 -15.17
N GLU A 283 6.82 0.00 -15.38
CA GLU A 283 6.29 -0.98 -14.42
C GLU A 283 7.30 -2.11 -14.19
N SER A 284 7.94 -2.63 -15.24
CA SER A 284 8.99 -3.64 -15.12
C SER A 284 10.20 -3.14 -14.33
N ARG A 285 10.55 -1.85 -14.41
CA ARG A 285 11.64 -1.25 -13.60
C ARG A 285 11.21 -1.13 -12.15
N ALA A 286 9.99 -0.64 -11.88
CA ALA A 286 9.46 -0.52 -10.53
C ALA A 286 9.41 -1.88 -9.81
N LEU A 287 8.90 -2.92 -10.49
CA LEU A 287 8.89 -4.29 -9.97
C LEU A 287 10.30 -4.83 -9.69
N LYS A 288 11.29 -4.44 -10.50
CA LYS A 288 12.69 -4.82 -10.28
C LYS A 288 13.26 -4.16 -9.02
N ASP A 289 12.98 -2.88 -8.82
CA ASP A 289 13.40 -2.15 -7.62
C ASP A 289 12.76 -2.75 -6.35
N GLU A 290 11.48 -3.11 -6.42
CA GLU A 290 10.79 -3.83 -5.35
C GLU A 290 11.45 -5.19 -5.04
N LEU A 291 11.80 -5.97 -6.06
CA LEU A 291 12.51 -7.23 -5.89
C LEU A 291 13.87 -7.04 -5.22
N ASP A 292 14.61 -5.98 -5.56
CA ASP A 292 15.91 -5.70 -4.93
C ASP A 292 15.77 -5.27 -3.47
N ILE A 293 14.72 -4.50 -3.13
CA ILE A 293 14.36 -4.22 -1.74
C ILE A 293 14.03 -5.51 -0.99
N LEU A 294 13.20 -6.39 -1.58
CA LEU A 294 12.82 -7.66 -0.97
C LEU A 294 14.02 -8.58 -0.77
N ARG A 295 14.98 -8.62 -1.69
CA ARG A 295 16.26 -9.34 -1.52
C ARG A 295 17.05 -8.82 -0.33
N SER A 296 17.20 -7.50 -0.21
CA SER A 296 17.89 -6.88 0.94
C SER A 296 17.18 -7.18 2.28
N CYS A 297 15.85 -7.20 2.29
CA CYS A 297 15.07 -7.62 3.44
C CYS A 297 15.28 -9.11 3.77
N SER A 298 15.31 -9.98 2.75
CA SER A 298 15.61 -11.41 2.90
C SER A 298 16.99 -11.65 3.50
N ASP A 299 18.03 -10.97 3.00
CA ASP A 299 19.39 -11.09 3.55
C ASP A 299 19.47 -10.66 5.01
N ARG A 300 18.68 -9.65 5.39
CA ARG A 300 18.56 -9.21 6.78
C ARG A 300 17.84 -10.24 7.64
N ALA A 301 16.79 -10.86 7.13
CA ALA A 301 16.08 -11.94 7.81
C ALA A 301 17.03 -13.12 8.08
N VAL A 302 17.82 -13.55 7.10
CA VAL A 302 18.82 -14.62 7.28
C VAL A 302 19.84 -14.29 8.38
N LYS A 303 20.31 -13.04 8.46
CA LYS A 303 21.23 -12.61 9.55
C LYS A 303 20.56 -12.66 10.93
N LEU A 304 19.29 -12.27 11.01
CA LEU A 304 18.51 -12.34 12.25
C LEU A 304 18.25 -13.79 12.65
N GLU A 305 17.90 -14.66 11.70
CA GLU A 305 17.72 -16.10 11.92
C GLU A 305 19.00 -16.76 12.45
N ALA A 306 20.16 -16.46 11.83
CA ALA A 306 21.45 -16.93 12.32
C ALA A 306 21.72 -16.47 13.77
N SER A 307 21.38 -15.22 14.09
CA SER A 307 21.53 -14.68 15.44
C SER A 307 20.61 -15.41 16.44
N VAL A 308 19.35 -15.63 16.09
CA VAL A 308 18.40 -16.40 16.90
C VAL A 308 18.91 -17.82 17.15
N GLU A 309 19.47 -18.47 16.14
CA GLU A 309 20.05 -19.80 16.27
C GLU A 309 21.25 -19.82 17.24
N THR A 310 22.09 -18.77 17.24
CA THR A 310 23.16 -18.67 18.24
C THR A 310 22.64 -18.50 19.67
N TYR A 311 21.57 -17.73 19.86
CA TYR A 311 20.95 -17.58 21.18
C TYR A 311 20.25 -18.85 21.63
N ARG A 312 19.66 -19.61 20.70
CA ARG A 312 19.05 -20.90 20.97
C ARG A 312 20.08 -21.89 21.55
N ARG A 313 21.25 -22.02 20.92
CA ARG A 313 22.34 -22.87 21.46
C ARG A 313 22.79 -22.45 22.85
N LYS A 314 22.94 -21.15 23.10
CA LYS A 314 23.29 -20.64 24.44
C LYS A 314 22.23 -21.00 25.49
N LEU A 315 20.95 -21.02 25.13
CA LEU A 315 19.88 -21.46 26.03
C LEU A 315 19.92 -22.97 26.29
N GLU A 316 20.28 -23.77 25.29
CA GLU A 316 20.50 -25.20 25.44
C GLU A 316 21.67 -25.48 26.41
N ASP A 317 22.80 -24.78 26.24
CA ASP A 317 23.97 -24.86 27.15
C ASP A 317 23.60 -24.46 28.60
N LEU A 318 22.81 -23.40 28.77
CA LEU A 318 22.28 -23.00 30.09
C LEU A 318 21.35 -24.07 30.67
N GLY A 319 20.57 -24.75 29.84
CA GLY A 319 19.76 -25.89 30.23
C GLY A 319 20.61 -27.07 30.72
N ASP A 320 21.69 -27.38 30.02
CA ASP A 320 22.65 -28.42 30.40
C ASP A 320 23.32 -28.10 31.73
N LEU A 321 23.79 -26.87 31.91
CA LEU A 321 24.41 -26.43 33.15
C LEU A 321 23.43 -26.52 34.33
N ARG A 322 22.17 -26.12 34.14
CA ARG A 322 21.12 -26.29 35.18
C ARG A 322 20.90 -27.75 35.56
N ARG A 323 20.91 -28.68 34.59
CA ARG A 323 20.79 -30.12 34.89
C ARG A 323 22.01 -30.64 35.65
N GLN A 324 23.22 -30.17 35.31
CA GLN A 324 24.43 -30.52 36.04
C GLN A 324 24.39 -30.02 37.49
N VAL A 325 23.95 -28.78 37.72
CA VAL A 325 23.78 -28.21 39.07
C VAL A 325 22.81 -29.06 39.89
N LYS A 326 21.65 -29.41 39.34
CA LYS A 326 20.66 -30.26 40.03
C LYS A 326 21.23 -31.64 40.40
N LEU A 327 22.00 -32.25 39.49
CA LEU A 327 22.63 -33.54 39.75
C LEU A 327 23.72 -33.45 40.83
N LEU A 328 24.47 -32.34 40.89
CA LEU A 328 25.42 -32.09 41.97
C LEU A 328 24.71 -31.84 43.32
N GLU A 329 23.58 -31.13 43.31
CA GLU A 329 22.74 -30.95 44.50
C GLU A 329 22.21 -32.29 45.02
N GLU A 330 21.67 -33.16 44.15
CA GLU A 330 21.20 -34.50 44.51
C GLU A 330 22.33 -35.38 45.09
N LYS A 331 23.53 -35.31 44.49
CA LYS A 331 24.73 -35.98 45.02
C LYS A 331 25.12 -35.45 46.39
N ASN A 332 25.13 -34.13 46.59
CA ASN A 332 25.43 -33.52 47.88
C ASN A 332 24.40 -33.91 48.94
N MET A 333 23.11 -33.97 48.60
CA MET A 333 22.07 -34.46 49.50
C MET A 333 22.30 -35.92 49.90
N THR A 334 22.73 -36.75 48.95
CA THR A 334 23.07 -38.15 49.21
C THR A 334 24.29 -38.27 50.14
N TYR A 335 25.34 -37.47 49.91
CA TYR A 335 26.49 -37.42 50.80
C TYR A 335 26.12 -36.95 52.21
N MET A 336 25.27 -35.93 52.33
CA MET A 336 24.75 -35.48 53.63
C MET A 336 23.98 -36.59 54.35
N HIS A 337 23.11 -37.31 53.64
CA HIS A 337 22.35 -38.42 54.21
C HIS A 337 23.27 -39.55 54.70
N ASN A 338 24.28 -39.91 53.90
CA ASN A 338 25.27 -40.92 54.27
C ASN A 338 26.09 -40.49 55.49
N THR A 339 26.53 -39.23 55.55
CA THR A 339 27.25 -38.69 56.72
C THR A 339 26.42 -38.78 57.98
N VAL A 340 25.14 -38.37 57.95
CA VAL A 340 24.24 -38.46 59.11
C VAL A 340 24.04 -39.92 59.54
N SER A 341 23.85 -40.84 58.59
CA SER A 341 23.73 -42.27 58.88
C SER A 341 24.99 -42.84 59.55
N LEU A 342 26.17 -42.50 59.02
CA LEU A 342 27.45 -42.90 59.59
C LEU A 342 27.68 -42.31 60.99
N GLU A 343 27.28 -41.07 61.23
CA GLU A 343 27.33 -40.45 62.57
C GLU A 343 26.41 -41.17 63.56
N GLU A 344 25.24 -41.63 63.12
CA GLU A 344 24.32 -42.39 63.96
C GLU A 344 24.90 -43.76 64.33
N GLU A 345 25.49 -44.47 63.37
CA GLU A 345 26.20 -45.73 63.62
C GLU A 345 27.41 -45.52 64.54
N LEU A 346 28.15 -44.42 64.38
CA LEU A 346 29.24 -44.05 65.29
C LEU A 346 28.73 -43.78 66.72
N ARG A 347 27.58 -43.11 66.88
CA ARG A 347 26.94 -42.91 68.20
C ARG A 347 26.58 -44.24 68.84
N LYS A 348 25.99 -45.18 68.09
CA LYS A 348 25.66 -46.53 68.58
C LYS A 348 26.92 -47.30 69.00
N ALA A 349 27.96 -47.29 68.19
CA ALA A 349 29.24 -47.91 68.49
C ALA A 349 29.88 -47.32 69.76
N ASN A 350 29.85 -46.00 69.92
CA ASN A 350 30.36 -45.32 71.12
C ASN A 350 29.54 -45.66 72.38
N ALA A 351 28.21 -45.75 72.26
CA ALA A 351 27.36 -46.19 73.38
C ALA A 351 27.66 -47.63 73.79
N ALA A 352 27.80 -48.55 72.83
CA ALA A 352 28.19 -49.93 73.08
C ALA A 352 29.59 -50.02 73.73
N ARG A 353 30.54 -49.19 73.28
CA ARG A 353 31.88 -49.10 73.88
C ARG A 353 31.83 -48.60 75.33
N ALA A 354 30.99 -47.61 75.63
CA ALA A 354 30.80 -47.12 76.99
C ALA A 354 30.23 -48.20 77.92
N GLN A 355 29.24 -48.98 77.44
CA GLN A 355 28.71 -50.15 78.16
C GLN A 355 29.77 -51.23 78.36
N LEU A 356 30.61 -51.50 77.37
CA LEU A 356 31.69 -52.48 77.53
C LEU A 356 32.73 -52.05 78.57
N GLU A 357 33.08 -50.76 78.62
CA GLU A 357 33.97 -50.23 79.66
C GLU A 357 33.34 -50.25 81.07
N THR A 358 32.03 -50.06 81.22
CA THR A 358 31.36 -50.26 82.52
C THR A 358 31.39 -51.72 82.96
N TYR A 359 31.06 -52.66 82.07
CA TYR A 359 31.19 -54.10 82.37
C TYR A 359 32.62 -54.49 82.73
N LYS A 360 33.62 -54.00 81.98
CA LYS A 360 35.04 -54.23 82.27
C LYS A 360 35.46 -53.68 83.63
N ARG A 361 34.95 -52.51 84.06
CA ARG A 361 35.18 -51.99 85.41
C ARG A 361 34.52 -52.87 86.48
N GLN A 362 33.29 -53.34 86.25
CA GLN A 362 32.60 -54.25 87.17
C GLN A 362 33.36 -55.57 87.34
N VAL A 363 33.81 -56.19 86.24
CA VAL A 363 34.63 -57.40 86.28
C VAL A 363 35.96 -57.15 87.00
N ARG A 364 36.65 -56.05 86.71
CA ARG A 364 37.89 -55.66 87.41
C ARG A 364 37.66 -55.49 88.91
N HIS A 365 36.59 -54.80 89.32
CA HIS A 365 36.25 -54.61 90.72
C HIS A 365 35.97 -55.95 91.42
N ARG A 366 35.25 -56.87 90.75
CA ARG A 366 35.00 -58.22 91.25
C ARG A 366 36.30 -59.01 91.43
N ILE A 367 37.19 -59.01 90.43
CA ILE A 367 38.51 -59.66 90.53
C ILE A 367 39.34 -59.03 91.67
N ILE A 368 39.26 -57.72 91.88
CA ILE A 368 39.95 -57.06 92.99
C ILE A 368 39.40 -57.54 94.34
N ILE A 369 38.08 -57.60 94.51
CA ILE A 369 37.45 -58.13 95.74
C ILE A 369 37.85 -59.59 95.96
N GLU A 370 37.74 -60.44 94.93
CA GLU A 370 38.12 -61.86 95.02
C GLU A 370 39.61 -62.01 95.32
N ARG A 371 40.48 -61.20 94.70
CA ARG A 371 41.91 -61.14 95.00
C ARG A 371 42.16 -60.72 96.44
N ASP A 372 41.48 -59.71 96.95
CA ASP A 372 41.71 -59.19 98.31
C ASP A 372 41.18 -60.16 99.37
N SER A 373 40.05 -60.83 99.13
CA SER A 373 39.58 -61.95 99.96
C SER A 373 40.51 -63.16 99.90
N LEU A 374 41.04 -63.50 98.72
CA LEU A 374 42.06 -64.54 98.58
C LEU A 374 43.38 -64.15 99.25
N LYS A 375 43.75 -62.86 99.27
CA LYS A 375 44.91 -62.38 100.02
C LYS A 375 44.67 -62.50 101.51
N GLU A 376 43.51 -62.09 102.01
CA GLU A 376 43.14 -62.21 103.43
C GLU A 376 43.16 -63.67 103.87
N THR A 377 42.51 -64.57 103.12
CA THR A 377 42.59 -66.02 103.39
C THR A 377 43.99 -66.59 103.23
N ASN A 378 44.81 -66.09 102.29
CA ASN A 378 46.23 -66.47 102.20
C ASN A 378 47.07 -65.91 103.35
N GLU A 379 46.77 -64.74 103.88
CA GLU A 379 47.44 -64.17 105.04
C GLU A 379 47.06 -64.95 106.31
N GLU A 380 45.79 -65.36 106.44
CA GLU A 380 45.32 -66.31 107.45
C GLU A 380 46.02 -67.68 107.30
N LEU A 381 46.07 -68.22 106.08
CA LEU A 381 46.78 -69.47 105.79
C LEU A 381 48.29 -69.33 105.96
N ARG A 382 48.90 -68.16 105.73
CA ARG A 382 50.31 -67.88 106.03
C ARG A 382 50.55 -67.74 107.52
N CYS A 383 49.61 -67.21 108.30
CA CYS A 383 49.67 -67.29 109.76
C CYS A 383 49.59 -68.76 110.22
N ASN A 384 48.74 -69.57 109.58
CA ASN A 384 48.62 -71.00 109.87
C ASN A 384 49.81 -71.85 109.32
N GLN A 385 50.44 -71.46 108.20
CA GLN A 385 51.62 -72.09 107.60
C GLN A 385 52.93 -71.58 108.20
N ALA A 386 52.98 -70.37 108.75
CA ALA A 386 54.07 -69.93 109.62
C ALA A 386 54.10 -70.73 110.93
N GLN A 387 53.00 -71.41 111.28
CA GLN A 387 52.93 -72.47 112.28
C GLN A 387 53.24 -73.88 111.74
N GLN A 388 53.36 -74.07 110.43
CA GLN A 388 53.57 -75.37 109.78
C GLN A 388 54.62 -75.26 108.66
N ASP A 389 55.86 -75.04 109.09
CA ASP A 389 57.12 -75.42 108.47
C ASP A 389 57.61 -74.79 107.15
N GLN A 390 58.82 -74.23 107.26
CA GLN A 390 60.01 -74.58 106.46
C GLN A 390 59.78 -75.67 105.40
N LEU A 391 59.95 -75.34 104.10
CA LEU A 391 60.69 -76.11 103.06
C LEU A 391 60.36 -75.65 101.62
N LEU A 392 61.36 -75.03 100.98
CA LEU A 392 61.84 -75.11 99.57
C LEU A 392 60.90 -75.02 98.34
N GLN A 393 61.17 -73.95 97.56
CA GLN A 393 61.52 -73.87 96.12
C GLN A 393 60.61 -74.40 94.97
N ALA A 394 60.29 -73.43 94.09
CA ALA A 394 60.56 -73.36 92.65
C ALA A 394 59.73 -74.15 91.59
N ASP A 395 59.42 -73.39 90.52
CA ASP A 395 59.63 -73.69 89.09
C ASP A 395 58.47 -74.07 88.13
N THR A 396 58.46 -73.33 87.00
CA THR A 396 58.23 -73.78 85.59
C THR A 396 56.78 -74.12 85.15
N ASN A 397 56.32 -74.12 83.89
CA ASN A 397 56.81 -73.78 82.53
C ASN A 397 55.62 -73.89 81.52
N CYS A 398 55.84 -73.42 80.28
CA CYS A 398 55.36 -74.00 78.99
C CYS A 398 53.84 -73.94 78.67
N THR A 399 53.34 -74.03 77.43
CA THR A 399 53.87 -74.64 76.19
C THR A 399 53.14 -74.15 74.93
N ASN A 400 53.86 -74.27 73.82
CA ASN A 400 53.54 -74.22 72.39
C ASN A 400 52.27 -74.93 71.88
N CYS A 401 51.91 -74.61 70.62
CA CYS A 401 51.84 -75.51 69.43
C CYS A 401 50.87 -74.87 68.38
N VAL A 402 51.26 -74.41 67.18
CA VAL A 402 51.73 -75.12 65.95
C VAL A 402 50.80 -76.30 65.60
N CYS A 403 50.03 -76.33 64.50
CA CYS A 403 50.47 -76.55 63.10
C CYS A 403 49.26 -76.43 62.08
N PRO A 404 49.31 -76.84 60.78
CA PRO A 404 49.02 -75.97 59.60
C PRO A 404 48.02 -76.59 58.56
N CYS A 405 47.77 -75.95 57.39
CA CYS A 405 47.40 -76.61 56.11
C CYS A 405 47.20 -75.64 54.89
N PRO A 406 47.17 -76.12 53.62
CA PRO A 406 47.73 -75.49 52.41
C PRO A 406 46.78 -74.63 51.55
N TYR A 407 45.60 -74.27 52.04
CA TYR A 407 44.73 -73.25 51.39
C TYR A 407 45.30 -71.83 51.51
N ARG A 408 46.31 -71.67 52.37
CA ARG A 408 46.94 -70.41 52.74
C ARG A 408 47.67 -69.76 51.56
N GLU A 409 48.29 -70.53 50.66
CA GLU A 409 49.06 -69.95 49.55
C GLU A 409 48.18 -69.38 48.42
N LYS A 410 47.08 -70.06 48.04
CA LYS A 410 46.14 -69.56 47.02
C LYS A 410 45.32 -68.38 47.55
N PHE A 411 44.96 -68.42 48.83
CA PHE A 411 44.38 -67.28 49.55
C PHE A 411 45.37 -66.11 49.61
N ILE A 412 46.63 -66.33 49.98
CA ILE A 412 47.66 -65.27 50.00
C ILE A 412 47.87 -64.67 48.60
N ARG A 413 47.87 -65.47 47.52
CA ARG A 413 48.05 -64.93 46.15
C ARG A 413 46.84 -64.10 45.69
N LEU A 414 45.61 -64.59 45.86
CA LEU A 414 44.40 -63.83 45.51
C LEU A 414 44.16 -62.63 46.44
N GLN A 415 44.60 -62.72 47.70
CA GLN A 415 44.62 -61.62 48.66
C GLN A 415 45.70 -60.59 48.30
N HIS A 416 46.85 -61.01 47.77
CA HIS A 416 47.89 -60.11 47.29
C HIS A 416 47.46 -59.41 46.00
N GLU A 417 46.83 -60.11 45.04
CA GLU A 417 46.33 -59.53 43.79
C GLU A 417 45.17 -58.54 44.02
N ASN A 418 44.17 -58.89 44.85
CA ASN A 418 43.14 -57.93 45.27
C ASN A 418 43.73 -56.74 46.03
N LYS A 419 44.73 -56.96 46.88
CA LYS A 419 45.40 -55.89 47.61
C LYS A 419 46.19 -54.96 46.69
N MET A 420 46.81 -55.47 45.63
CA MET A 420 47.54 -54.65 44.66
C MET A 420 46.61 -53.83 43.77
N LEU A 421 45.45 -54.37 43.37
CA LEU A 421 44.42 -53.63 42.64
C LEU A 421 43.75 -52.55 43.50
N HIS A 422 43.47 -52.83 44.78
CA HIS A 422 42.96 -51.83 45.73
C HIS A 422 43.98 -50.71 45.96
N VAL A 423 45.28 -51.03 46.11
CA VAL A 423 46.34 -50.03 46.34
C VAL A 423 46.57 -49.13 45.12
N GLN A 424 46.37 -49.61 43.89
CA GLN A 424 46.46 -48.78 42.69
C GLN A 424 45.27 -47.81 42.51
N GLN A 425 44.05 -48.25 42.83
CA GLN A 425 42.87 -47.37 42.83
C GLN A 425 42.89 -46.39 44.01
N GLU A 426 43.21 -46.87 45.22
CA GLU A 426 43.38 -46.03 46.42
C GLU A 426 44.52 -45.03 46.26
N GLY A 427 45.59 -45.33 45.52
CA GLY A 427 46.67 -44.37 45.26
C GLY A 427 46.18 -43.13 44.50
N SER A 428 45.50 -43.33 43.36
CA SER A 428 44.97 -42.21 42.56
C SER A 428 43.85 -41.46 43.28
N GLU A 429 43.05 -42.13 44.09
CA GLU A 429 41.98 -41.50 44.86
C GLU A 429 42.54 -40.76 46.08
N ASN A 430 43.54 -41.31 46.78
CA ASN A 430 44.22 -40.64 47.89
C ASN A 430 45.01 -39.42 47.44
N ASP A 431 45.64 -39.44 46.26
CA ASP A 431 46.31 -38.26 45.72
C ASP A 431 45.31 -37.13 45.45
N LYS A 432 44.15 -37.45 44.86
CA LYS A 432 43.05 -36.50 44.65
C LYS A 432 42.44 -36.01 45.97
N ILE A 433 42.29 -36.89 46.96
CA ILE A 433 41.80 -36.52 48.30
C ILE A 433 42.80 -35.60 48.99
N SER A 434 44.11 -35.88 48.89
CA SER A 434 45.17 -35.04 49.47
C SER A 434 45.23 -33.66 48.80
N GLU A 435 45.08 -33.60 47.47
CA GLU A 435 45.02 -32.33 46.73
C GLU A 435 43.77 -31.51 47.10
N LEU A 436 42.61 -32.17 47.22
CA LEU A 436 41.39 -31.50 47.68
C LEU A 436 41.48 -31.07 49.15
N GLN A 437 42.12 -31.85 50.02
CA GLN A 437 42.36 -31.48 51.43
C GLN A 437 43.27 -30.27 51.55
N THR A 438 44.36 -30.21 50.77
CA THR A 438 45.25 -29.04 50.76
C THR A 438 44.56 -27.78 50.23
N LEU A 439 43.75 -27.89 49.17
CA LEU A 439 42.95 -26.76 48.67
C LEU A 439 41.91 -26.31 49.69
N LEU A 440 41.26 -27.24 50.39
CA LEU A 440 40.30 -26.96 51.44
C LEU A 440 40.97 -26.26 52.64
N GLU A 441 42.17 -26.70 53.04
CA GLU A 441 42.95 -26.06 54.10
C GLU A 441 43.35 -24.63 53.73
N VAL A 442 43.78 -24.39 52.49
CA VAL A 442 44.09 -23.04 51.99
C VAL A 442 42.85 -22.16 52.01
N ALA A 443 41.72 -22.65 51.53
CA ALA A 443 40.45 -21.91 51.56
C ALA A 443 39.96 -21.63 53.00
N HIS A 444 40.18 -22.56 53.93
CA HIS A 444 39.86 -22.33 55.34
C HIS A 444 40.78 -21.30 56.01
N ARG A 445 42.08 -21.30 55.67
CA ARG A 445 43.03 -20.29 56.16
C ARG A 445 42.66 -18.90 55.66
N THR A 446 42.40 -18.74 54.36
CA THR A 446 42.01 -17.44 53.79
C THR A 446 40.68 -16.94 54.36
N ARG A 447 39.70 -17.83 54.56
CA ARG A 447 38.45 -17.46 55.24
C ARG A 447 38.71 -17.00 56.68
N SER A 448 39.55 -17.72 57.42
CA SER A 448 39.88 -17.35 58.80
C SER A 448 40.62 -16.01 58.87
N GLU A 449 41.51 -15.72 57.93
CA GLU A 449 42.21 -14.43 57.83
C GLU A 449 41.21 -13.29 57.56
N LEU A 450 40.32 -13.46 56.58
CA LEU A 450 39.27 -12.48 56.27
C LEU A 450 38.28 -12.28 57.43
N ASP A 451 37.96 -13.33 58.18
CA ASP A 451 37.11 -13.23 59.38
C ASP A 451 37.81 -12.45 60.48
N THR A 452 39.13 -12.65 60.68
CA THR A 452 39.91 -11.88 61.64
C THR A 452 40.04 -10.41 61.24
N GLU A 453 40.25 -10.12 59.95
CA GLU A 453 40.35 -8.77 59.42
C GLU A 453 39.01 -8.01 59.52
N ASN A 454 37.90 -8.70 59.19
CA ASN A 454 36.55 -8.14 59.38
C ASN A 454 36.25 -7.86 60.85
N ARG A 455 36.66 -8.75 61.77
CA ARG A 455 36.50 -8.52 63.20
C ARG A 455 37.29 -7.31 63.67
N LEU A 456 38.57 -7.20 63.27
CA LEU A 456 39.43 -6.07 63.62
C LEU A 456 38.89 -4.75 63.04
N SER A 457 38.36 -4.77 61.82
CA SER A 457 37.73 -3.59 61.21
C SER A 457 36.46 -3.17 61.94
N ARG A 458 35.62 -4.13 62.36
CA ARG A 458 34.44 -3.83 63.19
C ARG A 458 34.82 -3.29 64.56
N GLU A 459 35.82 -3.87 65.22
CA GLU A 459 36.36 -3.37 66.48
C GLU A 459 36.91 -1.94 66.32
N ARG A 460 37.62 -1.68 65.22
CA ARG A 460 38.13 -0.34 64.90
C ARG A 460 37.02 0.68 64.69
N VAL A 461 35.94 0.29 64.01
CA VAL A 461 34.76 1.14 63.84
C VAL A 461 34.10 1.43 65.17
N THR A 462 33.95 0.43 66.06
CA THR A 462 33.38 0.65 67.39
C THR A 462 34.28 1.50 68.29
N GLU A 463 35.62 1.34 68.22
CA GLU A 463 36.56 2.20 68.93
C GLU A 463 36.46 3.65 68.46
N LEU A 464 36.38 3.88 67.15
CA LEU A 464 36.23 5.22 66.58
C LEU A 464 34.89 5.84 66.96
N GLN A 465 33.81 5.05 66.98
CA GLN A 465 32.50 5.50 67.45
C GLN A 465 32.52 5.89 68.93
N GLN A 466 33.15 5.08 69.79
CA GLN A 466 33.29 5.39 71.21
C GLN A 466 34.17 6.63 71.42
N GLN A 467 35.26 6.79 70.67
CA GLN A 467 36.13 7.97 70.74
C GLN A 467 35.37 9.24 70.29
N VAL A 468 34.53 9.15 69.26
CA VAL A 468 33.68 10.27 68.83
C VAL A 468 32.65 10.61 69.90
N GLU A 469 32.05 9.62 70.55
CA GLU A 469 31.06 9.83 71.62
C GLU A 469 31.69 10.42 72.89
N ASP A 470 32.89 9.95 73.26
CA ASP A 470 33.66 10.47 74.40
C ASP A 470 34.16 11.90 74.12
N LEU A 471 34.58 12.20 72.89
CA LEU A 471 34.94 13.57 72.47
C LEU A 471 33.71 14.49 72.45
N GLN A 472 32.55 14.02 72.00
CA GLN A 472 31.30 14.77 72.07
C GLN A 472 30.86 15.05 73.51
N LYS A 473 31.03 14.07 74.43
CA LYS A 473 30.78 14.25 75.87
C LYS A 473 31.80 15.20 76.52
N ALA A 474 33.07 15.13 76.15
CA ALA A 474 34.11 16.05 76.65
C ALA A 474 33.90 17.50 76.17
N LEU A 475 33.47 17.69 74.91
CA LEU A 475 33.10 18.99 74.35
C LEU A 475 31.83 19.59 74.99
N GLN A 476 30.88 18.76 75.43
CA GLN A 476 29.75 19.22 76.25
C GLN A 476 30.12 19.47 77.71
N GLY A 477 31.20 18.85 78.21
CA GLY A 477 31.59 18.87 79.62
C GLY A 477 32.60 19.95 80.04
N GLN A 478 33.37 20.55 79.12
CA GLN A 478 34.40 21.54 79.47
C GLN A 478 34.09 22.95 78.97
N GLY A 479 33.21 23.62 79.73
CA GLY A 479 33.38 25.03 79.98
C GLY A 479 34.58 25.26 80.89
N ALA A 480 35.53 26.08 80.40
CA ALA A 480 36.59 26.78 81.13
C ALA A 480 37.91 26.04 81.45
N LYS A 481 38.95 26.49 80.71
CA LYS A 481 40.37 26.74 81.12
C LYS A 481 41.20 25.47 81.44
N THR A 482 42.38 25.21 80.88
CA THR A 482 43.57 26.04 80.60
C THR A 482 44.56 25.27 79.70
N ASP A 483 45.38 26.03 78.97
CA ASP A 483 46.63 25.70 78.28
C ASP A 483 47.10 24.23 78.24
N ASP A 484 47.00 23.60 77.07
CA ASP A 484 47.93 22.55 76.69
C ASP A 484 48.30 22.66 75.20
N SER A 485 49.48 23.22 74.96
CA SER A 485 50.01 23.50 73.62
C SER A 485 50.22 22.24 72.77
N HIS A 486 50.32 21.07 73.41
CA HIS A 486 50.51 19.78 72.74
C HIS A 486 49.18 19.13 72.35
N LEU A 487 48.18 19.13 73.25
CA LEU A 487 46.80 18.78 72.91
C LEU A 487 46.24 19.70 71.83
N LYS A 488 46.59 21.00 71.85
CA LYS A 488 46.17 21.93 70.78
C LYS A 488 46.75 21.57 69.41
N ARG A 489 48.04 21.21 69.32
CA ARG A 489 48.63 20.73 68.05
C ARG A 489 48.06 19.39 67.58
N LYS A 490 47.78 18.46 68.50
CA LYS A 490 47.13 17.18 68.15
C LYS A 490 45.68 17.38 67.72
N LEU A 491 44.97 18.32 68.34
CA LEU A 491 43.62 18.71 67.95
C LEU A 491 43.64 19.38 66.58
N ASP A 492 44.58 20.29 66.33
CA ASP A 492 44.75 20.93 65.03
C ASP A 492 45.10 19.90 63.95
N ALA A 493 45.98 18.92 64.24
CA ALA A 493 46.31 17.84 63.30
C ALA A 493 45.12 16.90 63.03
N HIS A 494 44.36 16.52 64.05
CA HIS A 494 43.14 15.72 63.87
C HIS A 494 42.03 16.50 63.18
N MET A 495 41.97 17.81 63.36
CA MET A 495 41.02 18.68 62.67
C MET A 495 41.39 18.84 61.20
N VAL A 496 42.69 18.88 60.86
CA VAL A 496 43.17 18.81 59.47
C VAL A 496 42.83 17.46 58.86
N GLN A 497 43.08 16.34 59.53
CA GLN A 497 42.71 15.00 59.01
C GLN A 497 41.20 14.81 58.89
N LEU A 498 40.41 15.40 59.78
CA LEU A 498 38.95 15.39 59.70
C LEU A 498 38.47 16.22 58.53
N ASN A 499 39.08 17.39 58.29
CA ASN A 499 38.78 18.23 57.13
C ASN A 499 39.20 17.54 55.83
N GLU A 500 40.36 16.88 55.78
CA GLU A 500 40.80 16.08 54.62
C GLU A 500 39.85 14.91 54.34
N ALA A 501 39.41 14.20 55.38
CA ALA A 501 38.42 13.12 55.24
C ALA A 501 37.04 13.66 54.83
N GLN A 502 36.64 14.83 55.33
CA GLN A 502 35.41 15.51 54.94
C GLN A 502 35.48 16.02 53.50
N ASP A 503 36.63 16.52 53.05
CA ASP A 503 36.90 16.92 51.67
C ASP A 503 36.90 15.71 50.73
N GLU A 504 37.44 14.55 51.16
CA GLU A 504 37.34 13.30 50.41
C GLU A 504 35.90 12.78 50.33
N ILE A 505 35.13 12.90 51.41
CA ILE A 505 33.71 12.52 51.42
C ILE A 505 32.90 13.48 50.54
N MET A 506 33.18 14.79 50.60
CA MET A 506 32.58 15.80 49.72
C MET A 506 32.90 15.52 48.26
N LYS A 507 34.17 15.26 47.91
CA LYS A 507 34.56 14.87 46.54
C LYS A 507 33.89 13.58 46.08
N LYS A 508 33.76 12.57 46.94
CA LYS A 508 33.04 11.33 46.61
C LYS A 508 31.53 11.54 46.47
N LYS A 509 30.94 12.46 47.23
CA LYS A 509 29.53 12.85 47.09
C LYS A 509 29.30 13.64 45.80
N GLU A 510 30.18 14.57 45.47
CA GLU A 510 30.15 15.35 44.23
C GLU A 510 30.31 14.43 43.01
N LEU A 511 31.23 13.46 43.07
CA LEU A 511 31.38 12.43 42.03
C LEU A 511 30.14 11.51 41.90
N LEU A 512 29.46 11.22 43.01
CA LEU A 512 28.19 10.47 42.98
C LEU A 512 27.05 11.32 42.40
N GLU A 513 27.00 12.62 42.71
CA GLU A 513 26.07 13.58 42.12
C GLU A 513 26.33 13.77 40.63
N ASP A 514 27.58 13.71 40.16
CA ASP A 514 27.95 13.74 38.74
C ASP A 514 27.58 12.45 37.99
N LEU A 515 27.53 11.30 38.69
CA LEU A 515 27.07 10.01 38.13
C LEU A 515 25.54 9.86 38.15
N GLN A 516 24.84 10.67 38.94
CA GLN A 516 23.38 10.71 39.05
C GLN A 516 22.64 11.23 37.79
N PRO A 517 23.12 12.27 37.06
CA PRO A 517 22.54 12.69 35.79
C PRO A 517 22.69 11.60 34.73
N ASP A 518 23.78 10.84 34.69
CA ASP A 518 23.95 9.72 33.75
C ASP A 518 22.94 8.58 34.01
N ASN A 519 22.63 8.28 35.28
CA ASN A 519 21.61 7.28 35.63
C ASN A 519 20.18 7.76 35.32
N THR A 520 19.88 9.04 35.52
CA THR A 520 18.58 9.62 35.15
C THR A 520 18.42 9.76 33.64
N GLN A 521 19.48 10.11 32.92
CA GLN A 521 19.49 10.22 31.46
C GLN A 521 19.39 8.83 30.80
N THR A 522 20.03 7.80 31.37
CA THR A 522 19.83 6.40 30.94
C THR A 522 18.42 5.89 31.24
N SER A 523 17.81 6.27 32.37
CA SER A 523 16.40 5.97 32.68
C SER A 523 15.43 6.62 31.68
N LEU A 524 15.62 7.90 31.35
CA LEU A 524 14.81 8.60 30.34
C LEU A 524 14.97 7.96 28.96
N ARG A 525 16.19 7.57 28.60
CA ARG A 525 16.47 6.89 27.32
C ARG A 525 15.85 5.49 27.26
N LEU A 526 15.75 4.80 28.39
CA LEU A 526 15.02 3.53 28.50
C LEU A 526 13.52 3.75 28.30
N GLU A 527 12.94 4.78 28.91
CA GLU A 527 11.52 5.14 28.73
C GLU A 527 11.20 5.53 27.28
N GLU A 528 12.07 6.33 26.64
CA GLU A 528 11.95 6.67 25.22
C GLU A 528 12.00 5.43 24.31
N LEU A 529 12.94 4.52 24.57
CA LEU A 529 13.06 3.26 23.83
C LEU A 529 11.84 2.35 24.05
N MET A 530 11.31 2.28 25.28
CA MET A 530 10.09 1.53 25.59
C MET A 530 8.86 2.14 24.89
N ALA A 531 8.75 3.46 24.84
CA ALA A 531 7.68 4.15 24.12
C ALA A 531 7.80 3.95 22.59
N ALA A 532 9.02 3.99 22.05
CA ALA A 532 9.28 3.72 20.64
C ALA A 532 8.95 2.26 20.27
N LEU A 533 9.29 1.30 21.14
CA LEU A 533 8.96 -0.11 20.94
C LEU A 533 7.44 -0.32 20.95
N LYS A 534 6.74 0.25 21.94
CA LYS A 534 5.27 0.20 22.02
C LYS A 534 4.60 0.81 20.78
N LYS A 535 5.10 1.95 20.30
CA LYS A 535 4.63 2.57 19.05
C LYS A 535 4.83 1.64 17.85
N LYS A 536 5.99 0.96 17.77
CA LYS A 536 6.25 -0.03 16.71
C LYS A 536 5.33 -1.24 16.78
N ASP A 537 4.97 -1.71 17.98
CA ASP A 537 4.00 -2.79 18.17
C ASP A 537 2.57 -2.37 17.79
N ASP A 538 2.19 -1.12 18.03
CA ASP A 538 0.92 -0.55 17.59
C ASP A 538 0.88 -0.40 16.06
N ASP A 539 1.96 0.11 15.45
CA ASP A 539 2.11 0.22 14.00
C ASP A 539 2.06 -1.17 13.31
N MET A 540 2.69 -2.18 13.92
CA MET A 540 2.69 -3.56 13.42
C MET A 540 1.28 -4.18 13.48
N ARG A 541 0.54 -3.97 14.57
CA ARG A 541 -0.87 -4.40 14.65
C ARG A 541 -1.75 -3.71 13.61
N ALA A 542 -1.58 -2.40 13.42
CA ALA A 542 -2.33 -1.67 12.39
C ALA A 542 -1.99 -2.17 10.98
N MET A 543 -0.73 -2.51 10.72
CA MET A 543 -0.30 -3.11 9.47
C MET A 543 -0.94 -4.50 9.27
N GLU A 544 -0.95 -5.35 10.29
CA GLU A 544 -1.59 -6.68 10.25
C GLU A 544 -3.09 -6.60 9.96
N GLU A 545 -3.81 -5.64 10.56
CA GLU A 545 -5.24 -5.43 10.25
C GLU A 545 -5.46 -4.98 8.80
N ARG A 546 -4.60 -4.09 8.29
CA ARG A 546 -4.65 -3.68 6.88
C ARG A 546 -4.39 -4.86 5.95
N TYR A 547 -3.40 -5.70 6.25
CA TYR A 547 -3.13 -6.92 5.48
C TYR A 547 -4.30 -7.90 5.51
N LYS A 548 -4.92 -8.11 6.67
CA LYS A 548 -6.15 -8.93 6.77
C LYS A 548 -7.27 -8.38 5.89
N MET A 549 -7.47 -7.07 5.88
CA MET A 549 -8.48 -6.43 5.05
C MET A 549 -8.18 -6.59 3.54
N TYR A 550 -6.92 -6.44 3.12
CA TYR A 550 -6.52 -6.69 1.72
C TYR A 550 -6.71 -8.15 1.32
N LEU A 551 -6.37 -9.10 2.19
CA LEU A 551 -6.63 -10.52 1.95
C LEU A 551 -8.12 -10.81 1.81
N GLU A 552 -8.97 -10.19 2.62
CA GLU A 552 -10.43 -10.37 2.50
C GLU A 552 -10.97 -9.73 1.21
N LYS A 553 -10.48 -8.56 0.82
CA LYS A 553 -10.81 -7.95 -0.48
C LYS A 553 -10.39 -8.86 -1.65
N ALA A 554 -9.19 -9.43 -1.61
CA ALA A 554 -8.71 -10.38 -2.62
C ALA A 554 -9.60 -11.64 -2.65
N ARG A 555 -9.98 -12.21 -1.50
CA ARG A 555 -10.93 -13.33 -1.44
C ARG A 555 -12.29 -12.98 -2.03
N ASN A 556 -12.78 -11.76 -1.82
CA ASN A 556 -14.06 -11.30 -2.38
C ASN A 556 -13.99 -11.14 -3.90
N VAL A 557 -12.88 -10.60 -4.43
CA VAL A 557 -12.65 -10.53 -5.87
C VAL A 557 -12.56 -11.94 -6.47
N ILE A 558 -11.83 -12.88 -5.84
CA ILE A 558 -11.77 -14.27 -6.29
C ILE A 558 -13.17 -14.92 -6.28
N ARG A 559 -13.96 -14.71 -5.23
CA ARG A 559 -15.36 -15.20 -5.18
C ARG A 559 -16.24 -14.60 -6.28
N ALA A 560 -16.06 -13.32 -6.60
CA ALA A 560 -16.78 -12.65 -7.68
C ALA A 560 -16.33 -13.11 -9.08
N LEU A 561 -15.07 -13.51 -9.23
CA LEU A 561 -14.52 -14.04 -10.48
C LEU A 561 -14.80 -15.53 -10.69
N ASP A 562 -15.18 -16.28 -9.64
CA ASP A 562 -15.52 -17.70 -9.77
C ASP A 562 -16.83 -17.89 -10.57
N PRO A 563 -16.77 -18.50 -11.78
CA PRO A 563 -17.91 -18.68 -12.68
C PRO A 563 -19.07 -19.47 -12.05
N LYS A 564 -18.79 -20.29 -11.03
CA LYS A 564 -19.79 -21.16 -10.39
C LYS A 564 -20.55 -20.45 -9.26
N LEU A 565 -20.00 -19.37 -8.72
CA LEU A 565 -20.56 -18.65 -7.56
C LEU A 565 -21.09 -17.25 -7.93
N ASN A 566 -20.76 -16.74 -9.12
CA ASN A 566 -21.21 -15.43 -9.57
C ASN A 566 -22.58 -15.50 -10.29
N PRO A 567 -23.64 -14.83 -9.78
CA PRO A 567 -24.96 -14.82 -10.42
C PRO A 567 -24.96 -14.22 -11.84
N ALA A 568 -24.04 -13.29 -12.14
CA ALA A 568 -23.89 -12.74 -13.49
C ALA A 568 -23.43 -13.80 -14.50
N THR A 569 -22.65 -14.79 -14.06
CA THR A 569 -22.20 -15.87 -14.95
C THR A 569 -23.33 -16.85 -15.29
N ALA A 570 -24.29 -17.04 -14.38
CA ALA A 570 -25.50 -17.82 -14.66
C ALA A 570 -26.40 -17.14 -15.70
N GLU A 571 -26.57 -15.81 -15.61
CA GLU A 571 -27.30 -15.03 -16.62
C GLU A 571 -26.60 -15.05 -17.98
N ILE A 572 -25.27 -14.88 -18.02
CA ILE A 572 -24.50 -14.98 -19.26
C ILE A 572 -24.65 -16.38 -19.90
N GLN A 573 -24.66 -17.44 -19.10
CA GLN A 573 -24.87 -18.80 -19.60
C GLN A 573 -26.29 -18.99 -20.16
N ALA A 574 -27.30 -18.42 -19.50
CA ALA A 574 -28.68 -18.43 -19.98
C ALA A 574 -28.84 -17.65 -21.30
N LEU A 575 -28.20 -16.48 -21.41
CA LEU A 575 -28.19 -15.67 -22.64
C LEU A 575 -27.47 -16.38 -23.78
N LYS A 576 -26.35 -17.07 -23.52
CA LYS A 576 -25.67 -17.91 -24.51
C LYS A 576 -26.59 -19.01 -25.03
N ASN A 577 -27.30 -19.70 -24.14
CA ASN A 577 -28.26 -20.73 -24.54
C ASN A 577 -29.37 -20.14 -25.42
N GLN A 578 -29.92 -18.99 -25.05
CA GLN A 578 -30.92 -18.29 -25.87
C GLN A 578 -30.39 -17.90 -27.25
N LEU A 579 -29.14 -17.45 -27.34
CA LEU A 579 -28.48 -17.14 -28.62
C LEU A 579 -28.38 -18.39 -29.49
N THR A 580 -27.90 -19.51 -28.92
CA THR A 580 -27.78 -20.77 -29.68
C THR A 580 -29.12 -21.29 -30.18
N ASP A 581 -30.20 -21.09 -29.44
CA ASP A 581 -31.54 -21.49 -29.89
C ASP A 581 -32.10 -20.55 -30.97
N ARG A 582 -31.78 -19.25 -30.89
CA ARG A 582 -32.09 -18.30 -31.98
C ARG A 582 -31.32 -18.62 -33.26
N ASP A 583 -30.05 -18.99 -33.15
CA ASP A 583 -29.23 -19.40 -34.32
C ASP A 583 -29.79 -20.66 -34.98
N LYS A 584 -30.21 -21.66 -34.18
CA LYS A 584 -30.92 -22.83 -34.71
C LYS A 584 -32.22 -22.45 -35.42
N ARG A 585 -32.96 -21.47 -34.88
CA ARG A 585 -34.20 -21.00 -35.51
C ARG A 585 -33.94 -20.28 -36.82
N ILE A 586 -32.89 -19.45 -36.89
CA ILE A 586 -32.45 -18.78 -38.12
C ILE A 586 -32.09 -19.83 -39.17
N LEU A 587 -31.26 -20.82 -38.83
CA LEU A 587 -30.89 -21.91 -39.75
C LEU A 587 -32.11 -22.69 -40.27
N SER A 588 -33.15 -22.89 -39.45
CA SER A 588 -34.40 -23.51 -39.88
C SER A 588 -35.14 -22.64 -40.90
N LEU A 589 -35.27 -21.34 -40.62
CA LEU A 589 -35.96 -20.39 -41.49
C LEU A 589 -35.22 -20.18 -42.81
N GLU A 590 -33.88 -20.18 -42.80
CA GLU A 590 -33.05 -20.12 -44.00
C GLU A 590 -33.31 -21.34 -44.90
N ARG A 591 -33.36 -22.56 -44.32
CA ARG A 591 -33.72 -23.77 -45.08
C ARG A 591 -35.12 -23.72 -45.66
N GLU A 592 -36.09 -23.20 -44.91
CA GLU A 592 -37.46 -23.03 -45.38
C GLU A 592 -37.55 -22.01 -46.54
N CYS A 593 -36.78 -20.93 -46.46
CA CYS A 593 -36.66 -19.93 -47.52
C CYS A 593 -36.03 -20.52 -48.79
N GLU A 594 -34.95 -21.30 -48.64
CA GLU A 594 -34.30 -22.01 -49.74
C GLU A 594 -35.28 -22.97 -50.45
N GLN A 595 -36.05 -23.73 -49.66
CA GLN A 595 -37.11 -24.61 -50.20
C GLN A 595 -38.22 -23.84 -50.90
N ALA A 596 -38.62 -22.67 -50.38
CA ALA A 596 -39.62 -21.82 -51.03
C ALA A 596 -39.14 -21.31 -52.39
N LYS A 597 -37.87 -20.90 -52.50
CA LYS A 597 -37.27 -20.50 -53.78
C LYS A 597 -37.27 -21.64 -54.80
N LEU A 598 -36.97 -22.87 -54.37
CA LEU A 598 -37.02 -24.05 -55.24
C LEU A 598 -38.44 -24.32 -55.74
N ARG A 599 -39.46 -24.23 -54.86
CA ARG A 599 -40.86 -24.36 -55.26
C ARG A 599 -41.27 -23.29 -56.27
N GLU A 600 -40.88 -22.03 -56.06
CA GLU A 600 -41.17 -20.96 -57.00
C GLU A 600 -40.49 -21.18 -58.37
N TYR A 601 -39.26 -21.72 -58.37
CA TYR A 601 -38.57 -22.10 -59.59
C TYR A 601 -39.29 -23.24 -60.34
N GLU A 602 -39.74 -24.27 -59.62
CA GLU A 602 -40.56 -25.35 -60.18
C GLU A 602 -41.88 -24.82 -60.77
N GLU A 603 -42.59 -23.93 -60.06
CA GLU A 603 -43.81 -23.30 -60.56
C GLU A 603 -43.55 -22.50 -61.84
N LYS A 604 -42.45 -21.72 -61.90
CA LYS A 604 -42.07 -20.98 -63.12
C LYS A 604 -41.78 -21.93 -64.29
N LEU A 605 -41.12 -23.06 -64.04
CA LEU A 605 -40.89 -24.09 -65.06
C LEU A 605 -42.21 -24.70 -65.55
N ILE A 606 -43.13 -25.01 -64.63
CA ILE A 606 -44.46 -25.53 -64.96
C ILE A 606 -45.25 -24.51 -65.81
N VAL A 607 -45.27 -23.24 -65.42
CA VAL A 607 -45.95 -22.17 -66.18
C VAL A 607 -45.33 -22.01 -67.56
N THR A 608 -44.00 -22.03 -67.67
CA THR A 608 -43.28 -21.92 -68.96
C THR A 608 -43.57 -23.12 -69.86
N ALA A 609 -43.55 -24.33 -69.31
CA ALA A 609 -43.89 -25.55 -70.02
C ALA A 609 -45.35 -25.52 -70.51
N TRP A 610 -46.28 -25.03 -69.67
CA TRP A 610 -47.68 -24.87 -70.04
C TRP A 610 -47.88 -23.82 -71.14
N TYR A 611 -47.26 -22.64 -71.02
CA TYR A 611 -47.30 -21.59 -72.04
C TYR A 611 -46.76 -22.09 -73.38
N ASN A 612 -45.61 -22.77 -73.38
CA ASN A 612 -45.03 -23.36 -74.59
C ASN A 612 -45.96 -24.37 -75.23
N LYS A 613 -46.60 -25.25 -74.44
CA LYS A 613 -47.57 -26.23 -74.93
C LYS A 613 -48.80 -25.56 -75.55
N VAL A 614 -49.33 -24.51 -74.92
CA VAL A 614 -50.46 -23.71 -75.46
C VAL A 614 -50.07 -23.03 -76.77
N ARG A 615 -48.86 -22.45 -76.84
CA ARG A 615 -48.32 -21.82 -78.05
C ARG A 615 -48.19 -22.82 -79.19
N THR A 616 -47.62 -23.99 -78.94
CA THR A 616 -47.50 -25.07 -79.94
C THR A 616 -48.88 -25.54 -80.40
N CYS A 617 -49.84 -25.67 -79.49
CA CYS A 617 -51.22 -26.04 -79.84
C CYS A 617 -51.89 -24.98 -80.74
N ARG A 618 -51.71 -23.67 -80.45
CA ARG A 618 -52.19 -22.58 -81.31
C ARG A 618 -51.52 -22.57 -82.69
N GLN A 619 -50.21 -22.77 -82.75
CA GLN A 619 -49.46 -22.85 -84.00
C GLN A 619 -50.00 -24.00 -84.87
N ASN A 620 -50.19 -25.19 -84.28
CA ASN A 620 -50.76 -26.34 -84.97
C ASN A 620 -52.19 -26.07 -85.44
N ARG A 621 -53.01 -25.35 -84.65
CA ARG A 621 -54.37 -24.95 -85.06
C ARG A 621 -54.36 -24.00 -86.26
N HIS A 622 -53.43 -23.04 -86.30
CA HIS A 622 -53.24 -22.16 -87.45
C HIS A 622 -52.79 -22.92 -88.69
N VAL A 623 -51.86 -23.87 -88.55
CA VAL A 623 -51.41 -24.73 -89.66
C VAL A 623 -52.59 -25.56 -90.18
N VAL A 624 -53.40 -26.15 -89.31
CA VAL A 624 -54.62 -26.88 -89.70
C VAL A 624 -55.61 -25.97 -90.44
N PHE A 625 -55.83 -24.74 -89.95
CA PHE A 625 -56.76 -23.79 -90.57
C PHE A 625 -56.26 -23.31 -91.95
N LEU A 626 -54.97 -23.02 -92.10
CA LEU A 626 -54.34 -22.68 -93.37
C LEU A 626 -54.42 -23.86 -94.36
N THR A 627 -54.20 -25.09 -93.88
CA THR A 627 -54.31 -26.30 -94.71
C THR A 627 -55.74 -26.51 -95.18
N LEU A 628 -56.74 -26.36 -94.31
CA LEU A 628 -58.16 -26.41 -94.67
C LEU A 628 -58.56 -25.30 -95.64
N TYR A 629 -58.09 -24.07 -95.43
CA TYR A 629 -58.33 -22.95 -96.34
C TYR A 629 -57.73 -23.20 -97.72
N PHE A 630 -56.50 -23.73 -97.79
CA PHE A 630 -55.87 -24.09 -99.07
C PHE A 630 -56.64 -25.21 -99.80
N LEU A 631 -57.10 -26.24 -99.06
CA LEU A 631 -57.91 -27.33 -99.61
C LEU A 631 -59.26 -26.83 -100.15
N LEU A 632 -59.94 -25.93 -99.43
CA LEU A 632 -61.18 -25.29 -99.89
C LEU A 632 -60.95 -24.47 -101.17
N LYS A 633 -59.85 -23.70 -101.22
CA LYS A 633 -59.50 -22.91 -102.42
C LYS A 633 -59.14 -23.76 -103.64
N ILE A 634 -58.57 -24.95 -103.43
CA ILE A 634 -58.29 -25.92 -104.50
C ILE A 634 -59.60 -26.56 -104.99
N LYS A 635 -60.55 -26.84 -104.10
CA LYS A 635 -61.87 -27.37 -104.45
C LYS A 635 -62.68 -26.42 -105.35
N ASP A 636 -62.58 -25.11 -105.13
CA ASP A 636 -63.24 -24.09 -105.97
C ASP A 636 -62.59 -23.92 -107.36
N ARG A 637 -61.39 -24.46 -107.61
CA ARG A 637 -60.70 -24.37 -108.92
C ARG A 637 -60.97 -25.53 -109.89
N ASN A 638 -61.91 -26.43 -109.59
CA ASN A 638 -62.37 -27.49 -110.50
C ASN A 638 -61.23 -28.33 -111.12
N VAL A 639 -60.17 -28.57 -110.35
CA VAL A 639 -59.04 -29.44 -110.73
C VAL A 639 -59.36 -30.88 -110.31
N PRO A 640 -59.33 -31.87 -111.22
CA PRO A 640 -59.74 -33.24 -110.90
C PRO A 640 -58.65 -33.94 -110.08
N PHE A 641 -58.84 -34.00 -108.76
CA PHE A 641 -58.05 -34.86 -107.87
C PHE A 641 -58.78 -36.17 -107.59
N THR A 642 -58.07 -37.29 -107.74
CA THR A 642 -58.52 -38.64 -107.41
C THR A 642 -58.91 -38.75 -105.93
N ASN A 643 -60.04 -39.40 -105.62
CA ASN A 643 -60.62 -39.51 -104.26
C ASN A 643 -59.63 -39.96 -103.15
N VAL A 644 -58.56 -40.68 -103.49
CA VAL A 644 -57.58 -41.24 -102.55
C VAL A 644 -56.79 -40.16 -101.80
N THR A 645 -56.40 -39.06 -102.46
CA THR A 645 -55.59 -38.00 -101.83
C THR A 645 -56.38 -37.16 -100.83
N TYR A 646 -57.70 -37.03 -101.00
CA TYR A 646 -58.54 -36.25 -100.09
C TYR A 646 -58.76 -37.00 -98.76
N THR A 647 -58.92 -38.33 -98.82
CA THR A 647 -59.02 -39.19 -97.64
C THR A 647 -57.71 -39.28 -96.86
N GLU A 648 -56.56 -39.37 -97.53
CA GLU A 648 -55.25 -39.42 -96.87
C GLU A 648 -54.95 -38.12 -96.10
N ILE A 649 -55.26 -36.96 -96.70
CA ILE A 649 -55.05 -35.65 -96.08
C ILE A 649 -56.03 -35.42 -94.93
N LEU A 650 -57.30 -35.82 -95.07
CA LEU A 650 -58.27 -35.79 -93.97
C LEU A 650 -57.86 -36.73 -92.82
N PHE A 651 -57.27 -37.89 -93.12
CA PHE A 651 -56.78 -38.83 -92.11
C PHE A 651 -55.59 -38.24 -91.34
N GLN A 652 -54.62 -37.63 -92.03
CA GLN A 652 -53.48 -36.91 -91.43
C GLN A 652 -53.93 -35.71 -90.57
N LEU A 653 -54.93 -34.95 -91.03
CA LEU A 653 -55.52 -33.85 -90.27
C LEU A 653 -56.27 -34.34 -89.01
N LYS A 654 -56.99 -35.46 -89.11
CA LYS A 654 -57.70 -36.08 -87.98
C LYS A 654 -56.71 -36.61 -86.93
N HIS A 655 -55.60 -37.22 -87.36
CA HIS A 655 -54.55 -37.70 -86.47
C HIS A 655 -53.82 -36.57 -85.75
N SER A 656 -53.56 -35.46 -86.45
CA SER A 656 -52.95 -34.25 -85.87
C SER A 656 -53.85 -33.54 -84.85
N CYS A 657 -55.18 -33.59 -85.06
CA CYS A 657 -56.13 -32.98 -84.12
C CYS A 657 -56.41 -33.87 -82.89
N CYS A 658 -56.37 -35.20 -83.02
CA CYS A 658 -56.55 -36.12 -81.89
C CYS A 658 -55.37 -36.14 -80.90
N MET A 659 -54.15 -35.78 -81.33
CA MET A 659 -53.00 -35.65 -80.43
C MET A 659 -53.13 -34.45 -79.45
N SER A 660 -54.07 -33.53 -79.67
CA SER A 660 -54.31 -32.39 -78.77
C SER A 660 -55.31 -32.68 -77.65
N SER A 661 -55.94 -33.86 -77.60
CA SER A 661 -57.05 -34.18 -76.69
C SER A 661 -56.76 -35.35 -75.74
N ALA A 662 -55.52 -35.50 -75.26
CA ALA A 662 -55.24 -36.43 -74.16
C ALA A 662 -55.59 -35.75 -72.81
N PRO A 663 -56.49 -36.33 -72.00
CA PRO A 663 -56.84 -35.77 -70.69
C PRO A 663 -55.71 -36.07 -69.69
N PHE A 664 -55.24 -35.03 -68.99
CA PHE A 664 -54.36 -35.19 -67.84
C PHE A 664 -55.20 -35.68 -66.64
N ARG A 665 -54.92 -36.90 -66.14
CA ARG A 665 -55.09 -37.20 -64.72
C ARG A 665 -53.90 -36.55 -64.00
N VAL A 666 -54.22 -35.67 -63.05
CA VAL A 666 -53.28 -35.03 -62.11
C VAL A 666 -52.66 -36.09 -61.21
#